data_AF-A0A8H4ZXB2-F1
#
_entry.id   AF-A0A8H4ZXB2-F1
#
_cell.length_a   1.000
_cell.length_b   1.000
_cell.length_c   1.000
_cell.angle_alpha   90.00
_cell.angle_beta   90.00
_cell.angle_gamma   90.00
#
_symmetry.space_group_name_H-M   'P 1'
#
loop_
_entity.id
_entity.type
_entity.pdbx_description
1 polymer ?
#
loop_
_entity_poly.entity_id
_entity_poly.type
_entity_poly.pdbx_seq_one_letter_code
_entity_poly.pdbx_strand_id
1 'polypeptide(L)'
;MSALTKVAVLGVSHKQYFPASGNLGPPVIQALLAVGFKVTTITRQESRATFSDDVVVKRVDLSSEESLAEVLQGQDAVISTISGEAISSQKLFINAAITAKVKRFIPSEFGINTREARNTKFGQFVAPKIADVDYLIELSKKYSWFSWTGIATGAFFDWGLRNGFFGFDLKNKTCHIYDSGNEPFSGTNLGFIGKCVAATLSKPEATANKFLTIASFTITQNEVKRVIEEEMGSELTVTNVMTSDLERIGAEKLANKDPTAFVEYLSQYVFADGAGQAVTENAAVAVLGLQEETLRETVKAVITSMQCSMNTRVIPFDSSLLSPWVINSHCTEKLASLHTITSQSLIYATEEMSKCLVTGGTGFVGLYVIKLLLERGHRVHTTVRSLKNKSKCKPLLDLQAQFRGQLHLFEADLMKLGSFAEAMKDCQVVYHVASPFLLPDQIKDGFKDCVEPALQGTKNVLESVDETESVQRVVLTSSVSATYGDNADVLKAPNQTLTELCWNESSSVNHYPYAYSKLVAEREAWKMHDLQTRWSLVVINPGLIVGPSLTPDSVSGSLHLLEAMYRGDNRMGVADLSYPVADVREVAEAHVKAGEDTSLKGRFIVSGDRAISLLEMAGFVRPIHKNPKALPCWNLPTLMVYAAGPFIGVSKKWSSANLSTPFKVDNSKSIRELGINYRPVEASFQAHYESWEQEQKQKQAKA
;
A
#
# COMPACT_ATOMS: atom_id res chain seq x y z
N MET A 1 -37.69 18.05 23.44
CA MET A 1 -37.17 16.66 23.54
C MET A 1 -36.16 16.58 24.67
N SER A 2 -35.99 15.42 25.34
CA SER A 2 -34.89 15.22 26.30
C SER A 2 -33.54 15.47 25.62
N ALA A 3 -32.56 16.05 26.32
CA ALA A 3 -31.20 16.20 25.80
C ALA A 3 -30.66 14.84 25.33
N LEU A 4 -30.09 14.80 24.12
CA LEU A 4 -29.38 13.62 23.62
C LEU A 4 -28.01 13.59 24.30
N THR A 5 -27.61 12.45 24.86
CA THR A 5 -26.33 12.35 25.60
C THR A 5 -25.53 11.10 25.26
N LYS A 6 -26.20 10.01 24.86
CA LYS A 6 -25.56 8.75 24.45
C LYS A 6 -25.71 8.55 22.95
N VAL A 7 -24.58 8.41 22.25
CA VAL A 7 -24.57 8.37 20.79
C VAL A 7 -23.81 7.14 20.32
N ALA A 8 -24.45 6.37 19.45
CA ALA A 8 -23.82 5.28 18.73
C ALA A 8 -23.29 5.76 17.37
N VAL A 9 -22.06 5.39 17.01
CA VAL A 9 -21.47 5.67 15.70
C VAL A 9 -21.19 4.34 14.98
N LEU A 10 -21.80 4.15 13.82
CA LEU A 10 -21.67 2.98 12.94
C LEU A 10 -20.72 3.27 11.78
N GLY A 11 -20.01 2.25 11.30
CA GLY A 11 -19.14 2.38 10.12
C GLY A 11 -17.78 3.00 10.41
N VAL A 12 -17.30 2.86 11.65
CA VAL A 12 -16.02 3.41 12.08
C VAL A 12 -14.91 2.39 11.81
N SER A 13 -13.92 2.81 11.05
CA SER A 13 -12.69 2.08 10.79
C SER A 13 -11.51 2.97 11.16
N HIS A 14 -10.45 2.39 11.72
CA HIS A 14 -9.19 3.11 11.93
C HIS A 14 -8.41 3.31 10.61
N LYS A 15 -8.88 2.74 9.49
CA LYS A 15 -8.26 2.90 8.16
C LYS A 15 -8.75 4.21 7.52
N GLN A 16 -8.01 5.30 7.72
CA GLN A 16 -8.32 6.67 7.28
C GLN A 16 -8.06 6.94 5.78
N TYR A 17 -7.76 5.91 4.96
CA TYR A 17 -7.21 6.15 3.62
C TYR A 17 -7.68 5.20 2.51
N PHE A 18 -8.80 4.48 2.68
CA PHE A 18 -9.46 3.88 1.53
C PHE A 18 -10.54 4.85 1.00
N PRO A 19 -10.73 4.99 -0.33
CA PRO A 19 -11.87 5.73 -0.90
C PRO A 19 -13.24 5.20 -0.45
N ALA A 20 -13.28 3.98 0.11
CA ALA A 20 -14.47 3.27 0.54
C ALA A 20 -14.47 2.87 2.04
N SER A 21 -13.51 3.30 2.86
CA SER A 21 -13.52 3.06 4.32
C SER A 21 -13.77 4.35 5.10
N GLY A 22 -14.40 4.25 6.28
CA GLY A 22 -14.97 5.36 7.05
C GLY A 22 -13.99 6.44 7.54
N ASN A 23 -13.55 7.31 6.62
CA ASN A 23 -12.68 8.48 6.89
C ASN A 23 -13.36 9.54 7.76
N LEU A 24 -14.70 9.51 7.81
CA LEU A 24 -15.50 10.45 8.57
C LEU A 24 -15.77 10.02 10.02
N GLY A 25 -15.69 8.71 10.32
CA GLY A 25 -15.99 8.17 11.65
C GLY A 25 -15.11 8.80 12.76
N PRO A 26 -13.77 8.79 12.64
CA PRO A 26 -12.91 9.34 13.68
C PRO A 26 -13.11 10.85 13.94
N PRO A 27 -13.16 11.74 12.93
CA PRO A 27 -13.48 13.16 13.14
C PRO A 27 -14.83 13.39 13.82
N VAL A 28 -15.84 12.57 13.51
CA VAL A 28 -17.16 12.63 14.16
C VAL A 28 -17.06 12.23 15.63
N ILE A 29 -16.39 11.13 15.96
CA ILE A 29 -16.17 10.69 17.34
C ILE A 29 -15.44 11.79 18.14
N GLN A 30 -14.37 12.33 17.58
CA GLN A 30 -13.58 13.37 18.24
C GLN A 30 -14.42 14.60 18.58
N ALA A 31 -15.25 15.07 17.63
CA ALA A 31 -16.12 16.21 17.85
C ALA A 31 -17.23 15.93 18.89
N LEU A 32 -17.79 14.71 18.89
CA LEU A 32 -18.79 14.29 19.88
C LEU A 32 -18.21 14.26 21.30
N LEU A 33 -17.02 13.69 21.46
CA LEU A 33 -16.32 13.66 22.75
C LEU A 33 -15.99 15.07 23.23
N ALA A 34 -15.53 15.95 22.33
CA ALA A 34 -15.16 17.32 22.66
C ALA A 34 -16.32 18.16 23.24
N VAL A 35 -17.56 17.82 22.92
CA VAL A 35 -18.77 18.49 23.46
C VAL A 35 -19.48 17.66 24.54
N GLY A 36 -18.87 16.55 24.99
CA GLY A 36 -19.31 15.78 26.15
C GLY A 36 -20.34 14.67 25.89
N PHE A 37 -20.53 14.23 24.64
CA PHE A 37 -21.36 13.04 24.38
C PHE A 37 -20.66 11.76 24.85
N LYS A 38 -21.46 10.81 25.37
CA LYS A 38 -21.01 9.45 25.65
C LYS A 38 -21.07 8.65 24.35
N VAL A 39 -19.91 8.33 23.79
CA VAL A 39 -19.82 7.70 22.47
C VAL A 39 -19.68 6.18 22.60
N THR A 40 -20.54 5.46 21.88
CA THR A 40 -20.41 4.03 21.63
C THR A 40 -20.08 3.81 20.16
N THR A 41 -18.94 3.24 19.84
CA THR A 41 -18.60 2.86 18.47
C THR A 41 -18.99 1.42 18.20
N ILE A 42 -19.76 1.21 17.13
CA ILE A 42 -20.20 -0.11 16.69
C ILE A 42 -19.40 -0.51 15.45
N THR A 43 -18.69 -1.63 15.54
CA THR A 43 -17.88 -2.18 14.45
C THR A 43 -18.26 -3.62 14.17
N ARG A 44 -17.89 -4.11 12.98
CA ARG A 44 -17.98 -5.54 12.64
C ARG A 44 -17.25 -6.43 13.66
N GLN A 45 -17.74 -7.65 13.86
CA GLN A 45 -17.27 -8.58 14.88
C GLN A 45 -15.77 -8.88 14.75
N GLU A 46 -15.28 -8.97 13.52
CA GLU A 46 -13.90 -9.21 13.13
C GLU A 46 -13.01 -7.94 13.14
N SER A 47 -13.57 -6.77 13.47
CA SER A 47 -12.81 -5.52 13.51
C SER A 47 -11.78 -5.53 14.63
N ARG A 48 -10.52 -5.23 14.28
CA ARG A 48 -9.42 -5.00 15.22
C ARG A 48 -9.12 -3.52 15.45
N ALA A 49 -9.99 -2.61 15.00
CA ALA A 49 -9.82 -1.18 15.25
C ALA A 49 -9.72 -0.89 16.75
N THR A 50 -8.71 -0.10 17.13
CA THR A 50 -8.48 0.43 18.47
C THR A 50 -9.08 1.84 18.56
N PHE A 51 -9.55 2.20 19.75
CA PHE A 51 -10.21 3.48 20.04
C PHE A 51 -9.67 4.00 21.37
N SER A 52 -9.78 5.30 21.62
CA SER A 52 -9.42 5.86 22.93
C SER A 52 -10.28 5.26 24.04
N ASP A 53 -9.75 5.24 25.27
CA ASP A 53 -10.44 4.66 26.44
C ASP A 53 -11.79 5.34 26.73
N ASP A 54 -11.98 6.57 26.25
CA ASP A 54 -13.22 7.35 26.37
C ASP A 54 -14.36 6.85 25.45
N VAL A 55 -14.09 5.89 24.56
CA VAL A 55 -15.06 5.34 23.60
C VAL A 55 -15.44 3.91 23.97
N VAL A 56 -16.73 3.67 24.19
CA VAL A 56 -17.22 2.30 24.38
C VAL A 56 -17.25 1.58 23.03
N VAL A 57 -16.57 0.45 22.91
CA VAL A 57 -16.50 -0.31 21.65
C VAL A 57 -17.43 -1.53 21.70
N LYS A 58 -18.32 -1.66 20.73
CA LYS A 58 -19.21 -2.82 20.56
C LYS A 58 -18.92 -3.49 19.22
N ARG A 59 -18.47 -4.74 19.26
CA ARG A 59 -18.17 -5.56 18.08
C ARG A 59 -19.31 -6.53 17.87
N VAL A 60 -20.02 -6.42 16.75
CA VAL A 60 -21.23 -7.20 16.47
C VAL A 60 -21.29 -7.65 15.01
N ASP A 61 -22.14 -8.62 14.73
CA ASP A 61 -22.51 -8.97 13.36
C ASP A 61 -23.39 -7.87 12.77
N LEU A 62 -22.83 -7.09 11.84
CA LEU A 62 -23.53 -5.99 11.17
C LEU A 62 -24.58 -6.46 10.15
N SER A 63 -24.70 -7.77 9.89
CA SER A 63 -25.75 -8.35 9.04
C SER A 63 -27.00 -8.77 9.81
N SER A 64 -26.97 -8.73 11.15
CA SER A 64 -28.07 -9.12 12.03
C SER A 64 -28.76 -7.90 12.67
N GLU A 65 -30.03 -7.67 12.30
CA GLU A 65 -30.86 -6.60 12.90
C GLU A 65 -30.98 -6.75 14.42
N GLU A 66 -31.13 -7.99 14.91
CA GLU A 66 -31.28 -8.30 16.34
C GLU A 66 -30.02 -7.94 17.12
N SER A 67 -28.84 -8.33 16.61
CA SER A 67 -27.55 -8.04 17.25
C SER A 67 -27.28 -6.53 17.29
N LEU A 68 -27.63 -5.82 16.22
CA LEU A 68 -27.55 -4.36 16.17
C LEU A 68 -28.52 -3.71 17.15
N ALA A 69 -29.77 -4.16 17.21
CA ALA A 69 -30.78 -3.60 18.10
C ALA A 69 -30.36 -3.76 19.57
N GLU A 70 -29.78 -4.90 19.95
CA GLU A 70 -29.28 -5.15 21.31
C GLU A 70 -28.24 -4.11 21.74
N VAL A 71 -27.23 -3.83 20.91
CA VAL A 71 -26.17 -2.86 21.26
C VAL A 71 -26.61 -1.40 21.16
N LEU A 72 -27.71 -1.14 20.44
CA LEU A 72 -28.33 0.18 20.34
C LEU A 72 -29.29 0.48 21.51
N GLN A 73 -29.62 -0.51 22.35
CA GLN A 73 -30.49 -0.28 23.51
C GLN A 73 -29.89 0.79 24.45
N GLY A 74 -30.72 1.78 24.79
CA GLY A 74 -30.34 2.86 25.69
C GLY A 74 -29.46 3.96 25.07
N GLN A 75 -29.22 3.93 23.76
CA GLN A 75 -28.63 5.03 23.00
C GLN A 75 -29.70 6.07 22.64
N ASP A 76 -29.36 7.36 22.70
CA ASP A 76 -30.27 8.45 22.34
C ASP A 76 -30.24 8.74 20.83
N ALA A 77 -29.08 8.58 20.19
CA ALA A 77 -28.89 8.81 18.77
C ALA A 77 -27.99 7.76 18.10
N VAL A 78 -28.19 7.53 16.80
CA VAL A 78 -27.29 6.76 15.93
C VAL A 78 -26.78 7.64 14.80
N ILE A 79 -25.48 7.56 14.51
CA ILE A 79 -24.85 8.17 13.35
C ILE A 79 -24.26 7.07 12.47
N SER A 80 -24.66 7.04 11.20
CA SER A 80 -24.16 6.11 10.20
C SER A 80 -23.07 6.77 9.37
N THR A 81 -21.81 6.41 9.57
CA THR A 81 -20.67 6.85 8.72
C THR A 81 -20.20 5.74 7.77
N ILE A 82 -21.07 4.79 7.44
CA ILE A 82 -20.78 3.69 6.52
C ILE A 82 -20.54 4.21 5.09
N SER A 83 -19.72 3.53 4.32
CA SER A 83 -19.37 3.91 2.95
C SER A 83 -19.25 2.68 2.04
N GLY A 84 -19.21 2.91 0.72
CA GLY A 84 -19.04 1.83 -0.26
C GLY A 84 -20.16 0.79 -0.23
N GLU A 85 -19.80 -0.48 -0.33
CA GLU A 85 -20.76 -1.60 -0.38
C GLU A 85 -21.66 -1.69 0.86
N ALA A 86 -21.19 -1.21 2.01
CA ALA A 86 -21.96 -1.21 3.26
C ALA A 86 -23.19 -0.28 3.24
N ILE A 87 -23.27 0.66 2.29
CA ILE A 87 -24.46 1.53 2.11
C ILE A 87 -25.71 0.68 1.87
N SER A 88 -25.59 -0.46 1.18
CA SER A 88 -26.71 -1.38 0.95
C SER A 88 -27.32 -1.94 2.25
N SER A 89 -26.57 -1.93 3.35
CA SER A 89 -27.01 -2.38 4.67
C SER A 89 -27.64 -1.26 5.52
N GLN A 90 -27.70 -0.02 5.04
CA GLN A 90 -28.17 1.13 5.83
C GLN A 90 -29.59 0.93 6.38
N LYS A 91 -30.49 0.42 5.56
CA LYS A 91 -31.87 0.12 5.96
C LYS A 91 -31.95 -0.83 7.16
N LEU A 92 -31.03 -1.79 7.27
CA LEU A 92 -30.92 -2.69 8.42
C LEU A 92 -30.58 -1.91 9.70
N PHE A 93 -29.64 -0.97 9.63
CA PHE A 93 -29.27 -0.12 10.76
C PHE A 93 -30.41 0.81 11.20
N ILE A 94 -31.18 1.32 10.23
CA ILE A 94 -32.38 2.11 10.52
C ILE A 94 -33.40 1.27 11.29
N ASN A 95 -33.69 0.05 10.82
CA ASN A 95 -34.63 -0.85 11.51
C ASN A 95 -34.17 -1.18 12.93
N ALA A 96 -32.90 -1.53 13.11
CA ALA A 96 -32.32 -1.83 14.41
C ALA A 96 -32.45 -0.63 15.39
N ALA A 97 -32.25 0.59 14.90
CA ALA A 97 -32.44 1.82 15.68
C ALA A 97 -33.91 2.02 16.09
N ILE A 98 -34.87 1.72 15.21
CA ILE A 98 -36.31 1.76 15.52
C ILE A 98 -36.66 0.71 16.58
N THR A 99 -36.20 -0.52 16.42
CA THR A 99 -36.40 -1.63 17.36
C THR A 99 -35.84 -1.29 18.74
N ALA A 100 -34.67 -0.66 18.79
CA ALA A 100 -34.03 -0.18 20.02
C ALA A 100 -34.63 1.12 20.59
N LYS A 101 -35.63 1.72 19.92
CA LYS A 101 -36.28 3.00 20.27
C LYS A 101 -35.31 4.19 20.37
N VAL A 102 -34.32 4.26 19.49
CA VAL A 102 -33.39 5.40 19.41
C VAL A 102 -34.13 6.64 18.90
N LYS A 103 -33.92 7.81 19.54
CA LYS A 103 -34.72 9.03 19.29
C LYS A 103 -34.29 9.80 18.03
N ARG A 104 -33.01 9.69 17.65
CA ARG A 104 -32.42 10.42 16.51
C ARG A 104 -31.56 9.50 15.64
N PHE A 105 -31.76 9.55 14.32
CA PHE A 105 -30.90 8.88 13.35
C PHE A 105 -30.27 9.87 12.36
N ILE A 106 -28.96 9.79 12.16
CA ILE A 106 -28.23 10.53 11.12
C ILE A 106 -27.73 9.49 10.10
N PRO A 107 -28.33 9.39 8.89
CA PRO A 107 -27.89 8.46 7.85
C PRO A 107 -26.55 8.87 7.22
N SER A 108 -25.95 7.96 6.46
CA SER A 108 -24.75 8.18 5.64
C SER A 108 -25.07 9.02 4.38
N GLU A 109 -25.52 10.24 4.64
CA GLU A 109 -25.85 11.25 3.63
C GLU A 109 -24.74 12.30 3.46
N PHE A 110 -23.54 12.00 3.96
CA PHE A 110 -22.37 12.86 3.83
C PHE A 110 -21.88 12.85 2.37
N GLY A 111 -22.10 13.97 1.69
CA GLY A 111 -21.77 14.17 0.28
C GLY A 111 -22.72 15.17 -0.38
N ILE A 112 -23.08 14.90 -1.63
CA ILE A 112 -24.09 15.64 -2.39
C ILE A 112 -25.48 15.46 -1.76
N ASN A 113 -26.30 16.51 -1.81
CA ASN A 113 -27.70 16.43 -1.41
C ASN A 113 -28.48 15.47 -2.33
N THR A 114 -28.69 14.24 -1.87
CA THR A 114 -29.34 13.19 -2.67
C THR A 114 -30.80 13.53 -2.99
N ARG A 115 -31.42 14.44 -2.24
CA ARG A 115 -32.78 14.94 -2.53
C ARG A 115 -32.84 15.69 -3.86
N GLU A 116 -31.82 16.48 -4.14
CA GLU A 116 -31.71 17.32 -5.34
C GLU A 116 -31.20 16.49 -6.54
N ALA A 117 -30.41 15.45 -6.27
CA ALA A 117 -29.89 14.56 -7.31
C ALA A 117 -30.93 13.61 -7.93
N ARG A 118 -32.12 13.41 -7.32
CA ARG A 118 -33.07 12.32 -7.67
C ARG A 118 -33.40 12.19 -9.16
N ASN A 119 -33.55 13.30 -9.86
CA ASN A 119 -33.98 13.32 -11.26
C ASN A 119 -32.81 13.50 -12.24
N THR A 120 -31.59 13.18 -11.80
CA THR A 120 -30.37 13.35 -12.60
C THR A 120 -29.72 12.00 -12.88
N LYS A 121 -28.80 11.95 -13.86
CA LYS A 121 -28.01 10.75 -14.15
C LYS A 121 -27.16 10.33 -12.95
N PHE A 122 -26.57 11.30 -12.25
CA PHE A 122 -25.84 11.07 -11.00
C PHE A 122 -26.75 10.44 -9.92
N GLY A 123 -28.01 10.89 -9.83
CA GLY A 123 -29.02 10.33 -8.94
C GLY A 123 -29.20 8.81 -9.03
N GLN A 124 -28.96 8.22 -10.21
CA GLN A 124 -29.07 6.76 -10.40
C GLN A 124 -27.99 6.00 -9.63
N PHE A 125 -26.79 6.57 -9.47
CA PHE A 125 -25.70 5.97 -8.69
C PHE A 125 -25.95 6.03 -7.18
N VAL A 126 -26.75 6.99 -6.73
CA VAL A 126 -27.08 7.19 -5.31
C VAL A 126 -28.53 6.84 -4.98
N ALA A 127 -29.22 6.10 -5.86
CA ALA A 127 -30.61 5.68 -5.65
C ALA A 127 -30.86 4.94 -4.32
N PRO A 128 -29.95 4.07 -3.81
CA PRO A 128 -30.12 3.45 -2.49
C PRO A 128 -30.19 4.48 -1.36
N LYS A 129 -29.33 5.50 -1.40
CA LYS A 129 -29.31 6.60 -0.41
C LYS A 129 -30.60 7.41 -0.41
N ILE A 130 -31.12 7.70 -1.60
CA ILE A 130 -32.40 8.38 -1.79
C ILE A 130 -33.54 7.59 -1.11
N ALA A 131 -33.56 6.26 -1.31
CA ALA A 131 -34.57 5.38 -0.72
C ALA A 131 -34.47 5.29 0.81
N ASP A 132 -33.26 5.31 1.37
CA ASP A 132 -33.06 5.31 2.83
C ASP A 132 -33.63 6.59 3.48
N VAL A 133 -33.45 7.75 2.84
CA VAL A 133 -34.00 9.02 3.33
C VAL A 133 -35.53 9.05 3.22
N ASP A 134 -36.11 8.55 2.12
CA ASP A 134 -37.56 8.39 2.00
C ASP A 134 -38.12 7.51 3.14
N TYR A 135 -37.42 6.41 3.43
CA TYR A 135 -37.80 5.51 4.50
C TYR A 135 -37.72 6.16 5.89
N LEU A 136 -36.69 6.95 6.17
CA LEU A 136 -36.58 7.73 7.41
C LEU A 136 -37.71 8.76 7.56
N ILE A 137 -38.12 9.41 6.46
CA ILE A 137 -39.25 10.34 6.45
C ILE A 137 -40.54 9.61 6.84
N GLU A 138 -40.81 8.45 6.24
CA GLU A 138 -41.98 7.63 6.58
C GLU A 138 -41.97 7.21 8.05
N LEU A 139 -40.82 6.75 8.56
CA LEU A 139 -40.67 6.36 9.96
C LEU A 139 -40.90 7.53 10.93
N SER A 140 -40.42 8.74 10.60
CA SER A 140 -40.64 9.93 11.45
C SER A 140 -42.09 10.38 11.53
N LYS A 141 -42.90 10.09 10.49
CA LYS A 141 -44.36 10.32 10.53
C LYS A 141 -45.06 9.24 11.34
N LYS A 142 -44.55 8.01 11.29
CA LYS A 142 -45.11 6.84 12.00
C LYS A 142 -44.83 6.85 13.50
N TYR A 143 -43.64 7.30 13.91
CA TYR A 143 -43.17 7.27 15.29
C TYR A 143 -42.89 8.68 15.80
N SER A 144 -43.78 9.23 16.63
CA SER A 144 -43.66 10.60 17.16
C SER A 144 -42.44 10.84 18.05
N TRP A 145 -41.81 9.77 18.55
CA TRP A 145 -40.58 9.81 19.35
C TRP A 145 -39.30 9.73 18.51
N PHE A 146 -39.42 9.45 17.21
CA PHE A 146 -38.31 9.28 16.29
C PHE A 146 -38.12 10.53 15.44
N SER A 147 -36.86 10.88 15.20
CA SER A 147 -36.49 11.95 14.28
C SER A 147 -35.24 11.60 13.51
N TRP A 148 -35.05 12.22 12.36
CA TRP A 148 -33.85 12.03 11.54
C TRP A 148 -33.25 13.37 11.12
N THR A 149 -31.97 13.36 10.72
CA THR A 149 -31.34 14.53 10.10
C THR A 149 -30.37 14.07 9.01
N GLY A 150 -30.63 14.41 7.75
CA GLY A 150 -29.65 14.25 6.67
C GLY A 150 -28.66 15.41 6.67
N ILE A 151 -27.38 15.17 6.36
CA ILE A 151 -26.35 16.20 6.35
C ILE A 151 -25.58 16.13 5.03
N ALA A 152 -25.93 16.98 4.06
CA ALA A 152 -25.16 17.19 2.84
C ALA A 152 -23.95 18.06 3.17
N THR A 153 -22.76 17.57 2.84
CA THR A 153 -21.49 18.24 3.14
C THR A 153 -20.79 18.76 1.90
N GLY A 154 -21.35 18.49 0.72
CA GLY A 154 -20.61 18.59 -0.52
C GLY A 154 -19.35 17.72 -0.50
N ALA A 155 -18.29 18.23 -1.08
CA ALA A 155 -17.00 17.59 -1.24
C ALA A 155 -16.21 17.49 0.08
N PHE A 156 -15.63 16.33 0.40
CA PHE A 156 -14.63 16.21 1.50
C PHE A 156 -13.33 16.89 1.06
N PHE A 157 -13.17 18.17 1.39
CA PHE A 157 -12.19 19.03 0.72
C PHE A 157 -10.75 18.69 1.09
N ASP A 158 -10.40 18.72 2.38
CA ASP A 158 -9.04 18.42 2.86
C ASP A 158 -8.60 16.99 2.53
N TRP A 159 -9.52 16.03 2.59
CA TRP A 159 -9.26 14.66 2.14
C TRP A 159 -9.05 14.59 0.62
N GLY A 160 -9.93 15.22 -0.16
CA GLY A 160 -9.87 15.15 -1.61
C GLY A 160 -8.60 15.80 -2.16
N LEU A 161 -8.21 16.95 -1.62
CA LEU A 161 -7.00 17.66 -2.02
C LEU A 161 -5.71 16.85 -1.75
N ARG A 162 -5.68 16.03 -0.69
CA ARG A 162 -4.55 15.11 -0.41
C ARG A 162 -4.49 13.92 -1.36
N ASN A 163 -5.63 13.50 -1.91
CA ASN A 163 -5.78 12.22 -2.61
C ASN A 163 -6.00 12.36 -4.13
N GLY A 164 -5.78 13.54 -4.71
CA GLY A 164 -5.95 13.72 -6.16
C GLY A 164 -7.40 13.91 -6.59
N PHE A 165 -8.33 14.10 -5.65
CA PHE A 165 -9.74 14.30 -5.95
C PHE A 165 -9.98 15.77 -6.35
N PHE A 166 -11.05 16.05 -7.11
CA PHE A 166 -11.34 17.38 -7.70
C PHE A 166 -10.36 17.85 -8.78
N GLY A 167 -9.57 16.93 -9.33
CA GLY A 167 -8.63 17.25 -10.39
C GLY A 167 -7.37 17.96 -9.89
N PHE A 168 -6.99 17.89 -8.62
CA PHE A 168 -5.73 18.49 -8.14
C PHE A 168 -4.74 17.42 -7.70
N ASP A 169 -3.62 17.28 -8.41
CA ASP A 169 -2.52 16.43 -8.00
C ASP A 169 -1.34 17.29 -7.51
N LEU A 170 -1.37 17.56 -6.21
CA LEU A 170 -0.33 18.37 -5.55
C LEU A 170 1.05 17.70 -5.57
N LYS A 171 1.11 16.35 -5.68
CA LYS A 171 2.38 15.62 -5.70
C LYS A 171 3.08 15.84 -7.05
N ASN A 172 2.33 15.75 -8.14
CA ASN A 172 2.86 15.91 -9.50
C ASN A 172 2.76 17.36 -10.02
N LYS A 173 2.23 18.29 -9.22
CA LYS A 173 1.99 19.69 -9.59
C LYS A 173 1.15 19.82 -10.86
N THR A 174 0.11 19.00 -10.98
CA THR A 174 -0.83 19.06 -12.10
C THR A 174 -2.25 19.31 -11.60
N CYS A 175 -3.09 19.89 -12.45
CA CYS A 175 -4.52 19.94 -12.20
C CYS A 175 -5.37 19.80 -13.46
N HIS A 176 -6.58 19.29 -13.30
CA HIS A 176 -7.64 19.25 -14.28
C HIS A 176 -8.65 20.35 -13.95
N ILE A 177 -8.84 21.28 -14.88
CA ILE A 177 -9.86 22.32 -14.77
C ILE A 177 -11.03 21.93 -15.66
N TYR A 178 -12.22 21.82 -15.07
CA TYR A 178 -13.43 21.42 -15.76
C TYR A 178 -14.15 22.65 -16.32
N ASP A 179 -14.52 22.60 -17.59
CA ASP A 179 -15.13 23.72 -18.33
C ASP A 179 -14.39 25.05 -18.09
N SER A 180 -15.06 26.06 -17.51
CA SER A 180 -14.43 27.35 -17.19
C SER A 180 -13.56 27.33 -15.92
N GLY A 181 -13.73 26.33 -15.06
CA GLY A 181 -13.17 26.28 -13.71
C GLY A 181 -13.78 27.30 -12.74
N ASN A 182 -14.84 28.02 -13.15
CA ASN A 182 -15.50 29.06 -12.37
C ASN A 182 -16.86 28.64 -11.79
N GLU A 183 -17.33 27.43 -12.08
CA GLU A 183 -18.53 26.90 -11.42
C GLU A 183 -18.29 26.82 -9.90
N PRO A 184 -19.10 27.50 -9.08
CA PRO A 184 -18.98 27.41 -7.64
C PRO A 184 -19.33 26.00 -7.14
N PHE A 185 -18.52 25.46 -6.25
CA PHE A 185 -18.79 24.23 -5.53
C PHE A 185 -18.48 24.40 -4.04
N SER A 186 -19.05 23.54 -3.21
CA SER A 186 -18.86 23.59 -1.77
C SER A 186 -17.95 22.47 -1.28
N GLY A 187 -16.92 22.87 -0.55
CA GLY A 187 -15.97 21.99 0.12
C GLY A 187 -16.17 22.04 1.63
N THR A 188 -16.07 20.88 2.27
CA THR A 188 -16.14 20.76 3.73
C THR A 188 -15.01 19.89 4.25
N ASN A 189 -14.29 20.38 5.26
CA ASN A 189 -13.22 19.64 5.89
C ASN A 189 -13.77 18.57 6.83
N LEU A 190 -13.12 17.40 6.88
CA LEU A 190 -13.57 16.27 7.70
C LEU A 190 -13.79 16.66 9.18
N GLY A 191 -12.89 17.47 9.74
CA GLY A 191 -13.00 17.98 11.11
C GLY A 191 -14.21 18.89 11.32
N PHE A 192 -14.55 19.71 10.32
CA PHE A 192 -15.73 20.58 10.36
C PHE A 192 -17.03 19.79 10.25
N ILE A 193 -17.07 18.74 9.42
CA ILE A 193 -18.21 17.81 9.37
C ILE A 193 -18.46 17.21 10.75
N GLY A 194 -17.41 16.78 11.46
CA GLY A 194 -17.52 16.30 12.84
C GLY A 194 -18.18 17.32 13.77
N LYS A 195 -17.73 18.59 13.74
CA LYS A 195 -18.32 19.68 14.53
C LYS A 195 -19.80 19.90 14.19
N CYS A 196 -20.17 19.86 12.90
CA CYS A 196 -21.55 19.99 12.45
C CYS A 196 -22.44 18.83 12.92
N VAL A 197 -21.95 17.59 12.90
CA VAL A 197 -22.67 16.43 13.42
C VAL A 197 -22.92 16.58 14.93
N ALA A 198 -21.90 16.96 15.69
CA ALA A 198 -22.04 17.20 17.13
C ALA A 198 -23.05 18.32 17.43
N ALA A 199 -22.92 19.48 16.75
CA ALA A 199 -23.83 20.61 16.90
C ALA A 199 -25.28 20.26 16.50
N THR A 200 -25.44 19.38 15.50
CA THR A 200 -26.75 18.88 15.08
C THR A 200 -27.46 18.15 16.21
N LEU A 201 -26.76 17.28 16.93
CA LEU A 201 -27.30 16.55 18.07
C LEU A 201 -27.49 17.43 19.31
N SER A 202 -26.67 18.47 19.49
CA SER A 202 -26.83 19.45 20.56
C SER A 202 -28.04 20.39 20.37
N LYS A 203 -28.58 20.48 19.15
CA LYS A 203 -29.77 21.29 18.82
C LYS A 203 -30.92 20.42 18.28
N PRO A 204 -31.41 19.43 19.06
CA PRO A 204 -32.29 18.38 18.54
C PRO A 204 -33.60 18.93 17.97
N GLU A 205 -34.18 19.99 18.54
CA GLU A 205 -35.43 20.57 18.04
C GLU A 205 -35.23 21.34 16.73
N ALA A 206 -34.15 22.13 16.64
CA ALA A 206 -33.83 22.91 15.45
C ALA A 206 -33.45 22.04 14.24
N THR A 207 -32.98 20.81 14.47
CA THR A 207 -32.44 19.93 13.41
C THR A 207 -33.29 18.68 13.13
N ALA A 208 -34.41 18.50 13.82
CA ALA A 208 -35.29 17.34 13.61
C ALA A 208 -35.94 17.35 12.22
N ASN A 209 -35.98 16.16 11.60
CA ASN A 209 -36.73 15.81 10.40
C ASN A 209 -36.46 16.72 9.20
N LYS A 210 -35.19 17.05 8.98
CA LYS A 210 -34.76 17.90 7.87
C LYS A 210 -33.41 17.48 7.31
N PHE A 211 -33.15 17.95 6.11
CA PHE A 211 -31.85 17.86 5.46
C PHE A 211 -31.10 19.16 5.70
N LEU A 212 -29.88 19.09 6.22
CA LEU A 212 -29.00 20.23 6.42
C LEU A 212 -27.92 20.20 5.34
N THR A 213 -27.75 21.33 4.66
CA THR A 213 -26.64 21.50 3.73
C THR A 213 -25.58 22.37 4.40
N ILE A 214 -24.36 21.84 4.51
CA ILE A 214 -23.26 22.48 5.21
C ILE A 214 -22.05 22.62 4.29
N ALA A 215 -21.28 23.69 4.49
CA ALA A 215 -20.02 23.92 3.80
C ALA A 215 -18.98 24.49 4.78
N SER A 216 -17.72 24.11 4.65
CA SER A 216 -16.63 24.90 5.23
C SER A 216 -16.51 26.23 4.47
N PHE A 217 -16.63 26.17 3.14
CA PHE A 217 -16.61 27.29 2.21
C PHE A 217 -17.21 26.91 0.85
N THR A 218 -17.60 27.92 0.07
CA THR A 218 -18.04 27.80 -1.34
C THR A 218 -17.08 28.58 -2.22
N ILE A 219 -16.50 27.90 -3.22
CA ILE A 219 -15.35 28.37 -4.00
C ILE A 219 -15.35 27.80 -5.43
N THR A 220 -14.44 28.25 -6.29
CA THR A 220 -14.25 27.70 -7.65
C THR A 220 -12.91 26.94 -7.80
N GLN A 221 -12.76 26.12 -8.84
CA GLN A 221 -11.48 25.43 -9.11
C GLN A 221 -10.35 26.44 -9.36
N ASN A 222 -10.64 27.57 -10.02
CA ASN A 222 -9.65 28.61 -10.25
C ASN A 222 -9.21 29.31 -8.96
N GLU A 223 -10.10 29.48 -7.98
CA GLU A 223 -9.73 29.98 -6.66
C GLU A 223 -8.87 28.99 -5.88
N VAL A 224 -9.20 27.70 -5.93
CA VAL A 224 -8.39 26.62 -5.33
C VAL A 224 -6.99 26.62 -5.93
N LYS A 225 -6.89 26.61 -7.27
CA LYS A 225 -5.63 26.67 -8.01
C LYS A 225 -4.79 27.85 -7.56
N ARG A 226 -5.36 29.06 -7.56
CA ARG A 226 -4.66 30.30 -7.18
C ARG A 226 -4.08 30.19 -5.77
N VAL A 227 -4.87 29.74 -4.80
CA VAL A 227 -4.41 29.60 -3.41
C VAL A 227 -3.33 28.52 -3.29
N ILE A 228 -3.44 27.40 -4.01
CA ILE A 228 -2.39 26.37 -4.03
C ILE A 228 -1.08 26.94 -4.59
N GLU A 229 -1.12 27.63 -5.71
CA GLU A 229 0.08 28.18 -6.37
C GLU A 229 0.77 29.23 -5.49
N GLU A 230 -0.01 30.07 -4.81
CA GLU A 230 0.49 31.04 -3.83
C GLU A 230 1.16 30.36 -2.62
N GLU A 231 0.53 29.33 -2.04
CA GLU A 231 1.09 28.62 -0.87
C GLU A 231 2.28 27.70 -1.24
N MET A 232 2.32 27.19 -2.48
CA MET A 232 3.43 26.37 -2.98
C MET A 232 4.60 27.20 -3.53
N GLY A 233 4.35 28.46 -3.92
CA GLY A 233 5.32 29.28 -4.64
C GLY A 233 5.68 28.75 -6.03
N SER A 234 4.80 27.94 -6.65
CA SER A 234 5.02 27.38 -7.99
C SER A 234 3.70 27.13 -8.72
N GLU A 235 3.68 27.32 -10.04
CA GLU A 235 2.51 27.09 -10.89
C GLU A 235 2.18 25.59 -11.05
N LEU A 236 0.90 25.29 -11.23
CA LEU A 236 0.40 23.96 -11.57
C LEU A 236 0.27 23.80 -13.09
N THR A 237 0.62 22.62 -13.61
CA THR A 237 0.36 22.28 -15.01
C THR A 237 -1.13 21.97 -15.20
N VAL A 238 -1.81 22.77 -16.01
CA VAL A 238 -3.27 22.70 -16.22
C VAL A 238 -3.62 21.83 -17.43
N THR A 239 -4.53 20.89 -17.23
CA THR A 239 -5.26 20.17 -18.29
C THR A 239 -6.72 20.63 -18.26
N ASN A 240 -7.21 21.19 -19.36
CA ASN A 240 -8.64 21.54 -19.46
C ASN A 240 -9.46 20.32 -19.85
N VAL A 241 -10.59 20.11 -19.18
CA VAL A 241 -11.47 18.97 -19.36
C VAL A 241 -12.89 19.46 -19.61
N MET A 242 -13.49 19.11 -20.74
CA MET A 242 -14.88 19.43 -21.01
C MET A 242 -15.80 18.47 -20.25
N THR A 243 -16.70 18.99 -19.42
CA THR A 243 -17.62 18.13 -18.66
C THR A 243 -18.59 17.36 -19.56
N SER A 244 -18.85 17.89 -20.76
CA SER A 244 -19.62 17.19 -21.81
C SER A 244 -18.98 15.87 -22.24
N ASP A 245 -17.64 15.75 -22.17
CA ASP A 245 -16.94 14.51 -22.51
C ASP A 245 -17.02 13.47 -21.39
N LEU A 246 -17.17 13.92 -20.14
CA LEU A 246 -17.23 13.05 -18.97
C LEU A 246 -18.42 12.11 -19.00
N GLU A 247 -19.53 12.50 -19.62
CA GLU A 247 -20.68 11.61 -19.73
C GLU A 247 -20.37 10.42 -20.65
N ARG A 248 -19.73 10.68 -21.79
CA ARG A 248 -19.30 9.64 -22.74
C ARG A 248 -18.25 8.74 -22.09
N ILE A 249 -17.24 9.33 -21.45
CA ILE A 249 -16.17 8.61 -20.75
C ILE A 249 -16.76 7.75 -19.62
N GLY A 250 -17.69 8.32 -18.85
CA GLY A 250 -18.41 7.63 -17.79
C GLY A 250 -19.23 6.46 -18.31
N ALA A 251 -19.93 6.62 -19.43
CA ALA A 251 -20.70 5.55 -20.07
C ALA A 251 -19.82 4.41 -20.58
N GLU A 252 -18.68 4.74 -21.21
CA GLU A 252 -17.68 3.76 -21.66
C GLU A 252 -17.08 2.98 -20.49
N LYS A 253 -16.71 3.68 -19.40
CA LYS A 253 -16.24 3.07 -18.16
C LYS A 253 -17.29 2.15 -17.55
N LEU A 254 -18.55 2.60 -17.49
CA LEU A 254 -19.66 1.81 -16.95
C LEU A 254 -19.91 0.54 -17.78
N ALA A 255 -19.88 0.64 -19.11
CA ALA A 255 -20.01 -0.52 -20.00
C ALA A 255 -18.89 -1.55 -19.79
N ASN A 256 -17.69 -1.09 -19.44
CA ASN A 256 -16.54 -1.93 -19.10
C ASN A 256 -16.50 -2.35 -17.62
N LYS A 257 -17.54 -2.05 -16.83
CA LYS A 257 -17.61 -2.30 -15.37
C LYS A 257 -16.44 -1.68 -14.59
N ASP A 258 -15.91 -0.56 -15.08
CA ASP A 258 -14.88 0.22 -14.40
C ASP A 258 -15.51 1.02 -13.25
N PRO A 259 -15.11 0.77 -11.98
CA PRO A 259 -15.69 1.43 -10.82
C PRO A 259 -15.41 2.94 -10.77
N THR A 260 -14.48 3.46 -11.58
CA THR A 260 -14.19 4.90 -11.68
C THR A 260 -15.22 5.68 -12.50
N ALA A 261 -16.18 5.01 -13.17
CA ALA A 261 -17.27 5.66 -13.89
C ALA A 261 -18.04 6.68 -13.00
N PHE A 262 -18.24 6.33 -11.72
CA PHE A 262 -18.90 7.20 -10.74
C PHE A 262 -18.22 8.58 -10.61
N VAL A 263 -16.89 8.64 -10.71
CA VAL A 263 -16.12 9.88 -10.57
C VAL A 263 -16.40 10.83 -11.72
N GLU A 264 -16.63 10.31 -12.94
CA GLU A 264 -16.93 11.14 -14.11
C GLU A 264 -18.31 11.78 -13.99
N TYR A 265 -19.33 11.00 -13.62
CA TYR A 265 -20.68 11.52 -13.39
C TYR A 265 -20.74 12.50 -12.21
N LEU A 266 -19.96 12.26 -11.14
CA LEU A 266 -19.87 13.18 -10.03
C LEU A 266 -19.17 14.49 -10.44
N SER A 267 -18.06 14.40 -11.17
CA SER A 267 -17.32 15.59 -11.62
C SER A 267 -18.16 16.43 -12.57
N GLN A 268 -18.88 15.80 -13.51
CA GLN A 268 -19.85 16.49 -14.36
C GLN A 268 -20.96 17.15 -13.52
N TYR A 269 -21.52 16.43 -12.54
CA TYR A 269 -22.61 16.94 -11.72
C TYR A 269 -22.19 18.16 -10.88
N VAL A 270 -20.94 18.20 -10.41
CA VAL A 270 -20.45 19.25 -9.51
C VAL A 270 -19.84 20.44 -10.26
N PHE A 271 -19.08 20.19 -11.33
CA PHE A 271 -18.20 21.20 -11.93
C PHE A 271 -18.65 21.71 -13.30
N ALA A 272 -19.72 21.14 -13.89
CA ALA A 272 -20.21 21.65 -15.17
C ALA A 272 -20.67 23.11 -15.03
N ASP A 273 -20.33 23.96 -15.99
CA ASP A 273 -20.78 25.35 -15.96
C ASP A 273 -22.33 25.41 -15.90
N GLY A 274 -22.86 26.11 -14.90
CA GLY A 274 -24.29 26.20 -14.64
C GLY A 274 -24.87 25.01 -13.85
N ALA A 275 -24.05 24.14 -13.28
CA ALA A 275 -24.49 23.02 -12.46
C ALA A 275 -25.27 23.46 -11.21
N GLY A 276 -24.90 24.59 -10.60
CA GLY A 276 -25.62 25.21 -9.50
C GLY A 276 -25.67 24.37 -8.23
N GLN A 277 -24.63 23.56 -7.96
CA GLN A 277 -24.58 22.62 -6.83
C GLN A 277 -23.97 23.20 -5.55
N ALA A 278 -23.44 24.42 -5.60
CA ALA A 278 -22.92 25.09 -4.42
C ALA A 278 -24.01 25.36 -3.37
N VAL A 279 -23.61 25.28 -2.11
CA VAL A 279 -24.44 25.65 -0.96
C VAL A 279 -24.74 27.14 -1.00
N THR A 280 -26.03 27.48 -1.11
CA THR A 280 -26.55 28.85 -1.05
C THR A 280 -26.94 29.26 0.37
N GLU A 281 -27.49 28.33 1.15
CA GLU A 281 -27.84 28.51 2.56
C GLU A 281 -27.04 27.55 3.44
N ASN A 282 -25.97 28.06 4.06
CA ASN A 282 -25.09 27.23 4.89
C ASN A 282 -25.70 26.99 6.27
N ALA A 283 -26.30 25.81 6.48
CA ALA A 283 -26.92 25.43 7.74
C ALA A 283 -25.91 25.35 8.90
N ALA A 284 -24.61 25.18 8.62
CA ALA A 284 -23.58 25.23 9.66
C ALA A 284 -23.58 26.59 10.38
N VAL A 285 -23.78 27.67 9.64
CA VAL A 285 -23.87 29.02 10.20
C VAL A 285 -25.29 29.28 10.69
N ALA A 286 -26.28 29.20 9.80
CA ALA A 286 -27.64 29.68 10.07
C ALA A 286 -28.38 28.86 11.14
N VAL A 287 -28.11 27.55 11.24
CA VAL A 287 -28.81 26.65 12.16
C VAL A 287 -27.89 26.19 13.28
N LEU A 288 -26.66 25.79 12.95
CA LEU A 288 -25.72 25.19 13.91
C LEU A 288 -24.89 26.25 14.66
N GLY A 289 -24.81 27.49 14.18
CA GLY A 289 -24.09 28.59 14.83
C GLY A 289 -22.57 28.40 14.82
N LEU A 290 -22.05 27.66 13.84
CA LEU A 290 -20.63 27.49 13.58
C LEU A 290 -20.14 28.59 12.62
N GLN A 291 -18.83 28.84 12.63
CA GLN A 291 -18.20 29.76 11.70
C GLN A 291 -17.63 29.00 10.51
N GLU A 292 -17.73 29.58 9.32
CA GLU A 292 -17.08 29.05 8.12
C GLU A 292 -15.56 29.03 8.29
N GLU A 293 -14.91 28.06 7.66
CA GLU A 293 -13.46 27.96 7.63
C GLU A 293 -12.94 28.66 6.37
N THR A 294 -11.63 28.92 6.30
CA THR A 294 -11.05 29.56 5.13
C THR A 294 -10.35 28.56 4.21
N LEU A 295 -10.47 28.80 2.90
CA LEU A 295 -9.77 28.01 1.88
C LEU A 295 -8.25 28.02 2.11
N ARG A 296 -7.66 29.20 2.37
CA ARG A 296 -6.21 29.35 2.53
C ARG A 296 -5.67 28.55 3.71
N GLU A 297 -6.32 28.62 4.88
CA GLU A 297 -5.88 27.84 6.06
C GLU A 297 -5.93 26.34 5.78
N THR A 298 -6.99 25.90 5.09
CA THR A 298 -7.14 24.49 4.71
C THR A 298 -6.05 24.04 3.75
N VAL A 299 -5.81 24.79 2.67
CA VAL A 299 -4.77 24.49 1.66
C VAL A 299 -3.39 24.50 2.32
N LYS A 300 -3.10 25.51 3.15
CA LYS A 300 -1.85 25.60 3.90
C LYS A 300 -1.64 24.40 4.82
N ALA A 301 -2.68 23.98 5.55
CA ALA A 301 -2.61 22.80 6.42
C ALA A 301 -2.35 21.51 5.62
N VAL A 302 -3.01 21.34 4.46
CA VAL A 302 -2.78 20.20 3.56
C VAL A 302 -1.34 20.21 3.04
N ILE A 303 -0.87 21.31 2.46
CA ILE A 303 0.51 21.44 1.95
C ILE A 303 1.53 21.22 3.07
N THR A 304 1.33 21.81 4.24
CA THR A 304 2.24 21.63 5.39
C THR A 304 2.29 20.17 5.82
N SER A 305 1.15 19.47 5.89
CA SER A 305 1.11 18.04 6.23
C SER A 305 1.82 17.17 5.18
N MET A 306 1.72 17.53 3.90
CA MET A 306 2.43 16.86 2.80
C MET A 306 3.93 17.19 2.80
N GLN A 307 4.30 18.41 3.16
CA GLN A 307 5.71 18.79 3.30
C GLN A 307 6.33 18.12 4.52
N CYS A 308 5.62 18.00 5.65
CA CYS A 308 6.14 17.32 6.84
C CYS A 308 6.38 15.82 6.58
N SER A 309 5.54 15.19 5.76
CA SER A 309 5.80 13.82 5.30
C SER A 309 6.98 13.72 4.31
N MET A 310 7.29 14.80 3.57
CA MET A 310 8.46 14.91 2.67
C MET A 310 9.76 15.41 3.36
N ASN A 311 9.67 16.21 4.43
CA ASN A 311 10.75 16.92 5.12
C ASN A 311 11.19 16.28 6.45
N THR A 312 11.00 14.97 6.62
CA THR A 312 11.90 14.20 7.52
C THR A 312 13.31 14.05 6.91
N ARG A 313 13.85 15.16 6.38
CA ARG A 313 15.25 15.42 6.09
C ARG A 313 15.81 16.23 7.26
N VAL A 314 16.70 15.59 8.01
CA VAL A 314 17.82 16.16 8.76
C VAL A 314 17.80 17.69 8.92
N ILE A 315 17.46 18.18 10.11
CA ILE A 315 18.06 19.43 10.59
C ILE A 315 19.44 19.00 11.12
N PRO A 316 20.57 19.43 10.54
CA PRO A 316 21.84 19.26 11.20
C PRO A 316 21.79 20.10 12.48
N PHE A 317 21.98 19.45 13.63
CA PHE A 317 22.20 20.15 14.87
C PHE A 317 23.49 20.98 14.73
N ASP A 318 23.35 22.29 14.56
CA ASP A 318 24.49 23.20 14.51
C ASP A 318 25.05 23.37 15.92
N SER A 319 26.13 22.63 16.19
CA SER A 319 26.88 22.70 17.46
C SER A 319 27.47 24.08 17.77
N SER A 320 27.46 25.03 16.83
CA SER A 320 27.95 26.40 17.04
C SER A 320 26.93 27.32 17.74
N LEU A 321 25.68 26.88 17.92
CA LEU A 321 24.62 27.65 18.59
C LEU A 321 24.53 27.41 20.12
N LEU A 322 25.42 26.61 20.70
CA LEU A 322 25.52 26.46 22.15
C LEU A 322 26.57 27.45 22.71
N SER A 323 26.09 28.53 23.33
CA SER A 323 26.94 29.45 24.09
C SER A 323 27.58 28.73 25.29
N PRO A 324 28.86 28.99 25.61
CA PRO A 324 29.59 28.27 26.66
C PRO A 324 29.29 28.85 28.04
N TRP A 325 28.19 28.43 28.67
CA TRP A 325 28.01 28.62 30.12
C TRP A 325 27.41 27.36 30.75
N VAL A 326 28.05 26.96 31.87
CA VAL A 326 27.73 25.87 32.79
C VAL A 326 28.36 24.51 32.45
N ILE A 327 29.69 24.43 32.62
CA ILE A 327 30.33 23.21 33.16
C ILE A 327 30.82 23.57 34.55
N ASN A 328 30.12 23.09 35.57
CA ASN A 328 30.68 23.02 36.92
C ASN A 328 31.43 21.69 37.05
N SER A 329 32.70 21.81 37.40
CA SER A 329 33.65 20.77 37.76
C SER A 329 33.07 19.67 38.64
N HIS A 330 33.35 18.40 38.31
CA HIS A 330 33.95 17.41 39.22
C HIS A 330 34.27 16.11 38.45
N CYS A 331 35.43 15.54 38.76
CA CYS A 331 35.93 14.21 38.35
C CYS A 331 36.55 14.07 36.95
N THR A 332 37.75 14.64 36.77
CA THR A 332 38.75 14.15 35.83
C THR A 332 40.02 13.78 36.59
N GLU A 333 40.20 12.51 36.95
CA GLU A 333 41.52 11.92 37.28
C GLU A 333 41.40 10.40 37.53
N LYS A 334 41.08 9.64 36.47
CA LYS A 334 41.36 8.20 36.33
C LYS A 334 40.66 7.73 35.06
N LEU A 335 41.31 7.88 33.90
CA LEU A 335 41.04 7.12 32.67
C LEU A 335 42.09 7.47 31.59
N ALA A 336 43.35 7.69 32.00
CA ALA A 336 44.46 7.99 31.08
C ALA A 336 45.30 6.74 30.72
N SER A 337 44.80 5.53 30.96
CA SER A 337 45.51 4.31 30.60
C SER A 337 44.51 3.22 30.21
N LEU A 338 44.11 3.21 28.94
CA LEU A 338 43.67 2.05 28.14
C LEU A 338 43.21 2.54 26.75
N HIS A 339 44.09 3.29 26.06
CA HIS A 339 43.97 3.48 24.62
C HIS A 339 44.72 2.33 23.93
N THR A 340 43.97 1.36 23.39
CA THR A 340 44.16 0.71 22.06
C THR A 340 43.20 -0.50 22.01
N ILE A 341 41.91 -0.24 21.96
CA ILE A 341 40.94 -1.14 21.34
C ILE A 341 40.11 -0.24 20.43
N THR A 342 40.07 -0.60 19.16
CA THR A 342 39.48 0.18 18.07
C THR A 342 38.05 0.59 18.40
N SER A 343 37.78 1.89 18.26
CA SER A 343 36.49 2.58 18.45
C SER A 343 35.33 1.97 17.67
N GLN A 344 35.61 1.10 16.70
CA GLN A 344 34.59 0.37 15.94
C GLN A 344 33.95 -0.79 16.72
N SER A 345 34.66 -1.37 17.70
CA SER A 345 34.16 -2.51 18.49
C SER A 345 33.35 -2.12 19.73
N LEU A 346 33.47 -0.86 20.18
CA LEU A 346 32.74 -0.31 21.33
C LEU A 346 31.41 0.36 20.94
N ILE A 347 31.21 0.74 19.67
CA ILE A 347 29.93 1.29 19.19
C ILE A 347 28.86 0.18 19.03
N TYR A 348 29.27 -1.08 18.81
CA TYR A 348 28.34 -2.22 18.74
C TYR A 348 27.81 -2.71 20.09
N ALA A 349 28.29 -2.18 21.22
CA ALA A 349 27.98 -2.70 22.55
C ALA A 349 26.75 -2.06 23.22
N THR A 350 26.00 -1.17 22.55
CA THR A 350 24.84 -0.49 23.16
C THR A 350 23.57 -0.39 22.29
N GLU A 351 23.53 -0.96 21.08
CA GLU A 351 22.25 -1.13 20.37
C GLU A 351 21.58 -2.42 20.85
N GLU A 352 20.39 -2.33 21.43
CA GLU A 352 19.56 -3.51 21.68
C GLU A 352 19.38 -4.27 20.36
N MET A 353 19.88 -5.50 20.32
CA MET A 353 19.84 -6.35 19.13
C MET A 353 18.40 -6.56 18.66
N SER A 354 18.10 -6.10 17.44
CA SER A 354 16.74 -6.09 16.92
C SER A 354 16.22 -7.51 16.71
N LYS A 355 14.96 -7.73 17.10
CA LYS A 355 14.21 -8.94 16.76
C LYS A 355 13.54 -8.70 15.42
N CYS A 356 13.69 -9.61 14.47
CA CYS A 356 13.16 -9.43 13.12
C CYS A 356 12.44 -10.67 12.60
N LEU A 357 11.46 -10.47 11.73
CA LEU A 357 10.76 -11.54 11.02
C LEU A 357 11.22 -11.60 9.56
N VAL A 358 11.64 -12.77 9.09
CA VAL A 358 11.87 -13.06 7.67
C VAL A 358 10.79 -14.01 7.16
N THR A 359 9.93 -13.57 6.25
CA THR A 359 8.89 -14.45 5.70
C THR A 359 9.46 -15.38 4.63
N GLY A 360 9.03 -16.66 4.62
CA GLY A 360 9.44 -17.61 3.57
C GLY A 360 10.88 -18.11 3.72
N GLY A 361 11.30 -18.46 4.93
CA GLY A 361 12.69 -18.77 5.26
C GLY A 361 13.32 -19.96 4.55
N THR A 362 12.51 -20.86 3.97
CA THR A 362 13.02 -21.98 3.15
C THR A 362 13.30 -21.60 1.70
N GLY A 363 12.98 -20.36 1.31
CA GLY A 363 13.22 -19.84 -0.03
C GLY A 363 14.68 -19.45 -0.27
N PHE A 364 15.05 -19.34 -1.55
CA PHE A 364 16.43 -19.07 -2.00
C PHE A 364 17.02 -17.79 -1.36
N VAL A 365 16.31 -16.67 -1.44
CA VAL A 365 16.74 -15.39 -0.83
C VAL A 365 16.56 -15.40 0.69
N GLY A 366 15.41 -15.89 1.17
CA GLY A 366 15.05 -15.85 2.59
C GLY A 366 16.08 -16.52 3.49
N LEU A 367 16.63 -17.66 3.06
CA LEU A 367 17.63 -18.40 3.83
C LEU A 367 18.96 -17.64 3.95
N TYR A 368 19.39 -16.91 2.91
CA TYR A 368 20.57 -16.04 2.98
C TYR A 368 20.35 -14.83 3.89
N VAL A 369 19.17 -14.19 3.82
CA VAL A 369 18.83 -13.07 4.71
C VAL A 369 18.87 -13.54 6.16
N ILE A 370 18.25 -14.69 6.48
CA ILE A 370 18.28 -15.28 7.83
C ILE A 370 19.72 -15.55 8.28
N LYS A 371 20.52 -16.19 7.43
CA LYS A 371 21.91 -16.50 7.74
C LYS A 371 22.72 -15.22 8.06
N LEU A 372 22.62 -14.19 7.22
CA LEU A 372 23.33 -12.92 7.43
C LEU A 372 22.85 -12.20 8.70
N LEU A 373 21.55 -12.19 8.99
CA LEU A 373 21.01 -11.60 10.21
C LEU A 373 21.55 -12.30 11.46
N LEU A 374 21.60 -13.64 11.46
CA LEU A 374 22.15 -14.43 12.56
C LEU A 374 23.67 -14.21 12.72
N GLU A 375 24.41 -14.14 11.61
CA GLU A 375 25.85 -13.83 11.62
C GLU A 375 26.14 -12.42 12.17
N ARG A 376 25.19 -11.48 12.02
CA ARG A 376 25.24 -10.14 12.62
C ARG A 376 24.69 -10.08 14.05
N GLY A 377 24.22 -11.20 14.60
CA GLY A 377 23.77 -11.34 15.98
C GLY A 377 22.27 -11.07 16.22
N HIS A 378 21.49 -10.78 15.18
CA HIS A 378 20.05 -10.49 15.33
C HIS A 378 19.26 -11.72 15.77
N ARG A 379 18.14 -11.48 16.48
CA ARG A 379 17.19 -12.55 16.81
C ARG A 379 16.16 -12.66 15.68
N VAL A 380 16.12 -13.82 15.04
CA VAL A 380 15.34 -14.04 13.83
C VAL A 380 14.15 -14.94 14.11
N HIS A 381 12.95 -14.42 13.85
CA HIS A 381 11.78 -15.22 13.58
C HIS A 381 11.71 -15.49 12.08
N THR A 382 11.30 -16.69 11.68
CA THR A 382 11.03 -16.97 10.27
C THR A 382 9.79 -17.82 10.09
N THR A 383 9.11 -17.63 8.96
CA THR A 383 7.94 -18.42 8.60
C THR A 383 8.23 -19.43 7.51
N VAL A 384 7.63 -20.61 7.65
CA VAL A 384 7.64 -21.68 6.66
C VAL A 384 6.20 -22.13 6.40
N ARG A 385 5.91 -22.65 5.20
CA ARG A 385 4.55 -23.14 4.88
C ARG A 385 4.17 -24.36 5.71
N SER A 386 5.13 -25.27 5.94
CA SER A 386 4.91 -26.36 6.87
C SER A 386 6.18 -26.84 7.57
N LEU A 387 6.12 -26.89 8.90
CA LEU A 387 7.17 -27.43 9.77
C LEU A 387 7.29 -28.96 9.65
N LYS A 388 6.26 -29.62 9.11
CA LYS A 388 6.25 -31.07 8.88
C LYS A 388 7.20 -31.49 7.76
N ASN A 389 7.56 -30.57 6.85
CA ASN A 389 8.48 -30.87 5.77
C ASN A 389 9.94 -30.77 6.24
N LYS A 390 10.44 -31.86 6.83
CA LYS A 390 11.80 -31.93 7.38
C LYS A 390 12.90 -31.68 6.35
N SER A 391 12.73 -32.10 5.10
CA SER A 391 13.72 -31.86 4.03
C SER A 391 13.89 -30.37 3.78
N LYS A 392 12.79 -29.65 3.57
CA LYS A 392 12.80 -28.21 3.32
C LYS A 392 13.23 -27.40 4.54
N CYS A 393 12.89 -27.85 5.74
CA CYS A 393 13.27 -27.15 6.97
C CYS A 393 14.70 -27.46 7.42
N LYS A 394 15.35 -28.51 6.89
CA LYS A 394 16.68 -28.94 7.35
C LYS A 394 17.72 -27.81 7.39
N PRO A 395 17.90 -26.98 6.35
CA PRO A 395 18.87 -25.88 6.40
C PRO A 395 18.59 -24.88 7.54
N LEU A 396 17.32 -24.59 7.82
CA LEU A 396 16.93 -23.71 8.92
C LEU A 396 17.17 -24.37 10.28
N LEU A 397 16.93 -25.68 10.40
CA LEU A 397 17.21 -26.44 11.63
C LEU A 397 18.73 -26.51 11.90
N ASP A 398 19.54 -26.65 10.86
CA ASP A 398 21.00 -26.62 10.97
C ASP A 398 21.47 -25.23 11.45
N LEU A 399 20.93 -24.14 10.90
CA LEU A 399 21.18 -22.77 11.39
C LEU A 399 20.68 -22.57 12.83
N GLN A 400 19.51 -23.11 13.18
CA GLN A 400 18.98 -23.01 14.54
C GLN A 400 19.87 -23.73 15.56
N ALA A 401 20.48 -24.86 15.17
CA ALA A 401 21.44 -25.58 15.99
C ALA A 401 22.77 -24.82 16.16
N GLN A 402 23.21 -24.11 15.11
CA GLN A 402 24.41 -23.28 15.11
C GLN A 402 24.22 -22.00 15.94
N PHE A 403 23.08 -21.32 15.80
CA PHE A 403 22.74 -20.05 16.45
C PHE A 403 21.66 -20.26 17.54
N ARG A 404 22.03 -20.99 18.60
CA ARG A 404 21.09 -21.41 19.64
C ARG A 404 20.37 -20.22 20.29
N GLY A 405 19.04 -20.30 20.34
CA GLY A 405 18.17 -19.28 20.96
C GLY A 405 17.97 -18.01 20.13
N GLN A 406 18.59 -17.91 18.94
CA GLN A 406 18.46 -16.75 18.06
C GLN A 406 17.45 -16.97 16.93
N LEU A 407 17.33 -18.20 16.39
CA LEU A 407 16.39 -18.53 15.31
C LEU A 407 15.14 -19.28 15.81
N HIS A 408 13.96 -18.78 15.47
CA HIS A 408 12.66 -19.41 15.77
C HIS A 408 11.84 -19.58 14.50
N LEU A 409 11.30 -20.78 14.28
CA LEU A 409 10.52 -21.12 13.10
C LEU A 409 9.03 -21.17 13.44
N PHE A 410 8.21 -20.59 12.57
CA PHE A 410 6.75 -20.55 12.70
C PHE A 410 6.10 -21.08 11.41
N GLU A 411 4.95 -21.72 11.55
CA GLU A 411 4.13 -22.13 10.41
C GLU A 411 3.21 -20.97 10.02
N ALA A 412 3.30 -20.46 8.78
CA ALA A 412 2.42 -19.40 8.29
C ALA A 412 2.13 -19.53 6.78
N ASP A 413 1.00 -18.99 6.35
CA ASP A 413 0.52 -19.07 4.98
C ASP A 413 0.10 -17.68 4.48
N LEU A 414 0.65 -17.26 3.34
CA LEU A 414 0.35 -15.99 2.69
C LEU A 414 -1.14 -15.81 2.39
N MET A 415 -1.90 -16.89 2.23
CA MET A 415 -3.33 -16.83 1.92
C MET A 415 -4.22 -16.90 3.15
N LYS A 416 -3.66 -17.11 4.35
CA LYS A 416 -4.41 -17.20 5.61
C LYS A 416 -4.21 -15.94 6.45
N LEU A 417 -5.28 -15.16 6.60
CA LEU A 417 -5.30 -13.94 7.41
C LEU A 417 -4.85 -14.24 8.87
N GLY A 418 -4.01 -13.36 9.41
CA GLY A 418 -3.49 -13.47 10.78
C GLY A 418 -2.46 -14.57 11.02
N SER A 419 -2.08 -15.36 10.00
CA SER A 419 -1.11 -16.46 10.17
C SER A 419 0.31 -16.01 10.53
N PHE A 420 0.63 -14.73 10.31
CA PHE A 420 1.93 -14.15 10.65
C PHE A 420 1.99 -13.53 12.05
N ALA A 421 0.86 -13.35 12.75
CA ALA A 421 0.79 -12.60 14.00
C ALA A 421 1.74 -13.14 15.07
N GLU A 422 1.73 -14.46 15.31
CA GLU A 422 2.61 -15.08 16.31
C GLU A 422 4.10 -14.95 15.92
N ALA A 423 4.40 -15.14 14.63
CA ALA A 423 5.76 -15.02 14.12
C ALA A 423 6.27 -13.56 14.18
N MET A 424 5.37 -12.58 14.10
CA MET A 424 5.73 -11.15 14.08
C MET A 424 5.85 -10.56 15.49
N LYS A 425 5.40 -11.27 16.53
CA LYS A 425 5.40 -10.79 17.91
C LYS A 425 6.79 -10.32 18.38
N ASP A 426 6.80 -9.09 18.87
CA ASP A 426 7.97 -8.31 19.32
C ASP A 426 9.03 -8.06 18.23
N CYS A 427 8.73 -8.30 16.96
CA CYS A 427 9.65 -7.98 15.87
C CYS A 427 9.61 -6.49 15.55
N GLN A 428 10.78 -5.88 15.39
CA GLN A 428 10.95 -4.48 15.00
C GLN A 428 11.08 -4.30 13.48
N VAL A 429 11.63 -5.31 12.80
CA VAL A 429 11.85 -5.29 11.34
C VAL A 429 11.19 -6.51 10.71
N VAL A 430 10.46 -6.30 9.62
CA VAL A 430 9.86 -7.37 8.81
C VAL A 430 10.48 -7.38 7.42
N TYR A 431 11.16 -8.47 7.09
CA TYR A 431 11.66 -8.77 5.75
C TYR A 431 10.61 -9.61 5.02
N HIS A 432 9.78 -8.97 4.20
CA HIS A 432 8.77 -9.65 3.40
C HIS A 432 9.39 -10.20 2.11
N VAL A 433 9.91 -11.43 2.20
CA VAL A 433 10.57 -12.15 1.09
C VAL A 433 9.65 -13.19 0.44
N ALA A 434 8.69 -13.71 1.19
CA ALA A 434 7.76 -14.73 0.72
C ALA A 434 6.89 -14.22 -0.43
N SER A 435 6.92 -14.93 -1.56
CA SER A 435 6.01 -14.70 -2.68
C SER A 435 5.51 -16.04 -3.21
N PRO A 436 4.24 -16.16 -3.62
CA PRO A 436 3.83 -17.28 -4.44
C PRO A 436 4.60 -17.23 -5.76
N PHE A 437 5.09 -18.39 -6.19
CA PHE A 437 5.76 -18.57 -7.46
C PHE A 437 5.29 -19.89 -8.06
N LEU A 438 4.89 -19.83 -9.32
CA LEU A 438 4.52 -20.95 -10.16
C LEU A 438 5.37 -20.91 -11.42
N LEU A 439 5.74 -22.08 -11.93
CA LEU A 439 6.42 -22.17 -13.21
C LEU A 439 5.46 -21.80 -14.35
N PRO A 440 5.96 -21.30 -15.50
CA PRO A 440 5.10 -20.86 -16.61
C PRO A 440 4.07 -21.90 -17.07
N ASP A 441 4.43 -23.18 -17.08
CA ASP A 441 3.57 -24.31 -17.44
C ASP A 441 2.46 -24.60 -16.41
N GLN A 442 2.60 -24.07 -15.19
CA GLN A 442 1.62 -24.21 -14.12
C GLN A 442 0.60 -23.05 -14.10
N ILE A 443 0.86 -21.97 -14.83
CA ILE A 443 -0.02 -20.79 -14.90
C ILE A 443 -1.07 -21.04 -15.97
N LYS A 444 -2.32 -21.26 -15.55
CA LYS A 444 -3.47 -21.41 -16.44
C LYS A 444 -4.29 -20.13 -16.50
N ASP A 445 -4.40 -19.44 -15.38
CA ASP A 445 -5.11 -18.18 -15.22
C ASP A 445 -4.14 -17.15 -14.61
N GLY A 446 -3.71 -16.18 -15.40
CA GLY A 446 -2.77 -15.16 -14.97
C GLY A 446 -3.24 -14.36 -13.75
N PHE A 447 -4.55 -14.19 -13.55
CA PHE A 447 -5.08 -13.51 -12.39
C PHE A 447 -5.04 -14.41 -11.15
N LYS A 448 -5.68 -15.58 -11.21
CA LYS A 448 -5.84 -16.48 -10.05
C LYS A 448 -4.53 -17.14 -9.62
N ASP A 449 -3.65 -17.44 -10.56
CA ASP A 449 -2.42 -18.19 -10.28
C ASP A 449 -1.24 -17.27 -9.92
N CYS A 450 -1.27 -16.00 -10.34
CA CYS A 450 -0.16 -15.06 -10.14
C CYS A 450 -0.55 -13.77 -9.42
N VAL A 451 -1.51 -13.01 -9.98
CA VAL A 451 -1.83 -11.64 -9.51
C VAL A 451 -2.49 -11.65 -8.14
N GLU A 452 -3.59 -12.39 -8.00
CA GLU A 452 -4.37 -12.45 -6.76
C GLU A 452 -3.54 -13.00 -5.58
N PRO A 453 -2.79 -14.11 -5.71
CA PRO A 453 -1.99 -14.62 -4.60
C PRO A 453 -0.85 -13.67 -4.17
N ALA A 454 -0.19 -13.00 -5.12
CA ALA A 454 0.90 -12.07 -4.81
C ALA A 454 0.38 -10.80 -4.11
N LEU A 455 -0.74 -10.26 -4.61
CA LEU A 455 -1.41 -9.10 -4.01
C LEU A 455 -1.94 -9.44 -2.62
N GLN A 456 -2.70 -10.53 -2.49
CA GLN A 456 -3.29 -10.92 -1.21
C GLN A 456 -2.22 -11.34 -0.19
N GLY A 457 -1.15 -12.02 -0.63
CA GLY A 457 -0.03 -12.38 0.22
C GLY A 457 0.67 -11.15 0.81
N THR A 458 0.90 -10.13 -0.01
CA THR A 458 1.49 -8.85 0.43
C THR A 458 0.57 -8.15 1.42
N LYS A 459 -0.73 -8.06 1.10
CA LYS A 459 -1.74 -7.49 2.01
C LYS A 459 -1.75 -8.19 3.35
N ASN A 460 -1.82 -9.52 3.38
CA ASN A 460 -1.94 -10.28 4.63
C ASN A 460 -0.72 -10.09 5.54
N VAL A 461 0.49 -10.00 4.97
CA VAL A 461 1.70 -9.70 5.74
C VAL A 461 1.68 -8.28 6.27
N LEU A 462 1.37 -7.29 5.42
CA LEU A 462 1.33 -5.88 5.84
C LEU A 462 0.19 -5.57 6.80
N GLU A 463 -0.94 -6.27 6.71
CA GLU A 463 -2.01 -6.18 7.71
C GLU A 463 -1.53 -6.73 9.06
N SER A 464 -0.72 -7.80 9.07
CA SER A 464 -0.10 -8.29 10.30
C SER A 464 0.94 -7.29 10.84
N VAL A 465 1.64 -6.57 9.96
CA VAL A 465 2.54 -5.46 10.33
C VAL A 465 1.74 -4.34 10.99
N ASP A 466 0.62 -3.92 10.39
CA ASP A 466 -0.26 -2.88 10.91
C ASP A 466 -0.81 -3.24 12.30
N GLU A 467 -1.08 -4.53 12.54
CA GLU A 467 -1.55 -5.05 13.84
C GLU A 467 -0.43 -5.21 14.88
N THR A 468 0.83 -5.20 14.48
CA THR A 468 1.98 -5.44 15.38
C THR A 468 2.71 -4.13 15.64
N GLU A 469 2.37 -3.47 16.76
CA GLU A 469 2.90 -2.14 17.13
C GLU A 469 4.43 -2.06 17.20
N SER A 470 5.09 -3.15 17.57
CA SER A 470 6.56 -3.20 17.68
C SER A 470 7.27 -3.06 16.34
N VAL A 471 6.62 -3.36 15.21
CA VAL A 471 7.24 -3.24 13.89
C VAL A 471 7.41 -1.76 13.53
N GLN A 472 8.62 -1.34 13.20
CA GLN A 472 8.94 0.03 12.78
C GLN A 472 9.44 0.08 11.33
N ARG A 473 9.74 -1.08 10.74
CA ARG A 473 10.35 -1.14 9.41
C ARG A 473 9.97 -2.39 8.64
N VAL A 474 9.64 -2.20 7.37
CA VAL A 474 9.37 -3.25 6.41
C VAL A 474 10.34 -3.15 5.26
N VAL A 475 11.02 -4.26 4.97
CA VAL A 475 11.83 -4.45 3.76
C VAL A 475 11.11 -5.43 2.87
N LEU A 476 10.61 -4.94 1.73
CA LEU A 476 9.84 -5.73 0.77
C LEU A 476 10.72 -6.23 -0.36
N THR A 477 10.68 -7.53 -0.64
CA THR A 477 11.27 -8.11 -1.86
C THR A 477 10.30 -8.01 -3.02
N SER A 478 10.53 -7.05 -3.91
CA SER A 478 9.84 -6.95 -5.21
C SER A 478 10.68 -7.59 -6.32
N SER A 479 10.74 -6.98 -7.51
CA SER A 479 11.52 -7.42 -8.67
C SER A 479 11.77 -6.23 -9.60
N VAL A 480 12.83 -6.26 -10.40
CA VAL A 480 12.96 -5.36 -11.56
C VAL A 480 11.75 -5.47 -12.52
N SER A 481 11.01 -6.58 -12.51
CA SER A 481 9.76 -6.73 -13.25
C SER A 481 8.62 -5.80 -12.78
N ALA A 482 8.75 -5.15 -11.62
CA ALA A 482 7.85 -4.06 -11.21
C ALA A 482 8.28 -2.68 -11.75
N THR A 483 9.51 -2.59 -12.29
CA THR A 483 10.09 -1.36 -12.87
C THR A 483 9.95 -1.30 -14.39
N TYR A 484 9.85 -2.45 -15.06
CA TYR A 484 9.58 -2.56 -16.50
C TYR A 484 8.80 -3.85 -16.80
N GLY A 485 8.03 -3.88 -17.89
CA GLY A 485 7.28 -5.07 -18.30
C GLY A 485 7.92 -5.80 -19.48
N ASP A 486 8.25 -5.08 -20.54
CA ASP A 486 8.99 -5.60 -21.69
C ASP A 486 10.35 -4.87 -21.80
N ASN A 487 11.38 -5.54 -22.32
CA ASN A 487 12.70 -4.91 -22.49
C ASN A 487 12.63 -3.63 -23.36
N ALA A 488 11.73 -3.59 -24.35
CA ALA A 488 11.48 -2.42 -25.18
C ALA A 488 10.96 -1.19 -24.40
N ASP A 489 10.41 -1.37 -23.19
CA ASP A 489 10.02 -0.24 -22.34
C ASP A 489 11.24 0.51 -21.82
N VAL A 490 12.33 -0.20 -21.53
CA VAL A 490 13.57 0.42 -21.04
C VAL A 490 14.21 1.29 -22.12
N LEU A 491 14.04 0.94 -23.40
CA LEU A 491 14.51 1.77 -24.51
C LEU A 491 13.80 3.13 -24.60
N LYS A 492 12.61 3.26 -23.99
CA LYS A 492 11.87 4.53 -23.91
C LYS A 492 12.26 5.36 -22.69
N ALA A 493 12.95 4.75 -21.71
CA ALA A 493 13.41 5.46 -20.52
C ALA A 493 14.53 6.45 -20.87
N PRO A 494 14.71 7.53 -20.10
CA PRO A 494 15.83 8.45 -20.26
C PRO A 494 17.16 7.68 -20.33
N ASN A 495 18.00 8.02 -21.32
CA ASN A 495 19.29 7.37 -21.57
C ASN A 495 19.22 5.85 -21.80
N GLN A 496 18.04 5.30 -22.15
CA GLN A 496 17.83 3.85 -22.38
C GLN A 496 18.32 2.99 -21.19
N THR A 497 18.14 3.52 -19.99
CA THR A 497 18.67 2.96 -18.75
C THR A 497 17.55 2.76 -17.75
N LEU A 498 17.46 1.55 -17.20
CA LEU A 498 16.49 1.22 -16.17
C LEU A 498 16.92 1.87 -14.84
N THR A 499 16.00 2.57 -14.18
CA THR A 499 16.21 3.20 -12.87
C THR A 499 15.07 2.88 -11.92
N GLU A 500 15.25 3.12 -10.63
CA GLU A 500 14.21 2.90 -9.61
C GLU A 500 13.00 3.83 -9.74
N LEU A 501 13.09 4.86 -10.58
CA LEU A 501 11.99 5.78 -10.89
C LEU A 501 11.01 5.16 -11.90
N CYS A 502 11.44 4.16 -12.67
CA CYS A 502 10.62 3.51 -13.69
C CYS A 502 9.56 2.60 -13.05
N TRP A 503 8.36 2.59 -13.61
CA TRP A 503 7.30 1.65 -13.26
C TRP A 503 6.95 0.80 -14.48
N ASN A 504 6.58 -0.45 -14.24
CA ASN A 504 6.05 -1.31 -15.29
C ASN A 504 4.68 -0.80 -15.75
N GLU A 505 4.54 -0.55 -17.05
CA GLU A 505 3.31 -0.03 -17.68
C GLU A 505 2.73 -0.96 -18.75
N SER A 506 3.51 -1.92 -19.25
CA SER A 506 3.11 -2.79 -20.37
C SER A 506 2.50 -4.11 -19.93
N SER A 507 2.82 -4.57 -18.71
CA SER A 507 2.32 -5.85 -18.19
C SER A 507 0.85 -5.75 -17.75
N SER A 508 0.12 -6.84 -17.93
CA SER A 508 -1.28 -6.98 -17.52
C SER A 508 -1.58 -8.44 -17.18
N VAL A 509 -2.80 -8.73 -16.74
CA VAL A 509 -3.29 -10.10 -16.52
C VAL A 509 -3.12 -10.98 -17.76
N ASN A 510 -3.18 -10.40 -18.97
CA ASN A 510 -3.09 -11.12 -20.24
C ASN A 510 -1.73 -10.96 -20.94
N HIS A 511 -0.83 -10.13 -20.41
CA HIS A 511 0.49 -9.85 -20.98
C HIS A 511 1.52 -9.85 -19.86
N TYR A 512 2.28 -10.94 -19.77
CA TYR A 512 3.28 -11.19 -18.72
C TYR A 512 2.73 -11.09 -17.27
N PRO A 513 1.86 -12.03 -16.85
CA PRO A 513 1.13 -11.94 -15.57
C PRO A 513 2.03 -11.92 -14.33
N TYR A 514 3.19 -12.56 -14.39
CA TYR A 514 4.18 -12.54 -13.30
C TYR A 514 4.76 -11.14 -13.06
N ALA A 515 5.13 -10.42 -14.13
CA ALA A 515 5.63 -9.05 -14.00
C ALA A 515 4.52 -8.12 -13.47
N TYR A 516 3.30 -8.30 -13.97
CA TYR A 516 2.13 -7.56 -13.48
C TYR A 516 1.82 -7.85 -12.00
N SER A 517 1.94 -9.10 -11.54
CA SER A 517 1.69 -9.44 -10.13
C SER A 517 2.68 -8.76 -9.19
N LYS A 518 3.97 -8.68 -9.57
CA LYS A 518 4.99 -7.94 -8.83
C LYS A 518 4.72 -6.44 -8.78
N LEU A 519 4.30 -5.85 -9.91
CA LEU A 519 3.88 -4.45 -9.97
C LEU A 519 2.72 -4.16 -9.00
N VAL A 520 1.65 -4.94 -9.08
CA VAL A 520 0.43 -4.71 -8.28
C VAL A 520 0.68 -4.94 -6.79
N ALA A 521 1.45 -5.97 -6.43
CA ALA A 521 1.86 -6.22 -5.05
C ALA A 521 2.70 -5.06 -4.47
N GLU A 522 3.70 -4.57 -5.22
CA GLU A 522 4.53 -3.44 -4.79
C GLU A 522 3.73 -2.14 -4.65
N ARG A 523 2.85 -1.84 -5.61
CA ARG A 523 1.96 -0.67 -5.54
C ARG A 523 1.02 -0.73 -4.34
N GLU A 524 0.50 -1.92 -4.02
CA GLU A 524 -0.35 -2.07 -2.83
C GLU A 524 0.46 -1.89 -1.54
N ALA A 525 1.72 -2.35 -1.51
CA ALA A 525 2.58 -2.11 -0.35
C ALA A 525 2.87 -0.62 -0.13
N TRP A 526 3.19 0.12 -1.20
CA TRP A 526 3.34 1.58 -1.13
C TRP A 526 2.05 2.27 -0.73
N LYS A 527 0.91 1.84 -1.30
CA LYS A 527 -0.39 2.34 -0.90
C LYS A 527 -0.59 2.15 0.60
N MET A 528 -0.47 0.93 1.13
CA MET A 528 -0.63 0.64 2.56
C MET A 528 0.34 1.43 3.43
N HIS A 529 1.60 1.56 3.01
CA HIS A 529 2.59 2.39 3.69
C HIS A 529 2.13 3.85 3.78
N ASP A 530 1.67 4.44 2.67
CA ASP A 530 1.20 5.83 2.58
C ASP A 530 -0.07 6.08 3.40
N LEU A 531 -0.81 5.03 3.79
CA LEU A 531 -2.00 5.11 4.66
C LEU A 531 -1.67 5.17 6.16
N GLN A 532 -0.40 5.16 6.55
CA GLN A 532 0.01 5.13 7.95
C GLN A 532 1.35 5.85 8.15
N THR A 533 1.75 6.10 9.40
CA THR A 533 2.96 6.86 9.73
C THR A 533 3.93 6.15 10.69
N ARG A 534 3.57 4.96 11.19
CA ARG A 534 4.36 4.22 12.20
C ARG A 534 5.57 3.53 11.58
N TRP A 535 5.37 2.70 10.57
CA TRP A 535 6.45 1.90 9.99
C TRP A 535 6.92 2.47 8.65
N SER A 536 8.21 2.32 8.39
CA SER A 536 8.87 2.74 7.14
C SER A 536 8.93 1.59 6.12
N LEU A 537 8.87 1.91 4.82
CA LEU A 537 9.00 0.94 3.73
C LEU A 537 10.27 1.17 2.92
N VAL A 538 11.03 0.09 2.72
CA VAL A 538 12.07 0.01 1.68
C VAL A 538 11.77 -1.17 0.78
N VAL A 539 11.86 -0.95 -0.53
CA VAL A 539 11.64 -1.98 -1.54
C VAL A 539 12.95 -2.33 -2.22
N ILE A 540 13.26 -3.62 -2.25
CA ILE A 540 14.38 -4.17 -3.02
C ILE A 540 13.83 -4.77 -4.32
N ASN A 541 14.28 -4.26 -5.46
CA ASN A 541 13.94 -4.72 -6.81
C ASN A 541 15.13 -5.49 -7.39
N PRO A 542 15.32 -6.78 -7.05
CA PRO A 542 16.42 -7.56 -7.58
C PRO A 542 16.20 -7.91 -9.06
N GLY A 543 17.31 -8.05 -9.79
CA GLY A 543 17.35 -8.71 -11.09
C GLY A 543 17.10 -10.22 -11.00
N LEU A 544 17.36 -10.94 -12.09
CA LEU A 544 17.43 -12.39 -12.11
C LEU A 544 18.47 -12.87 -11.08
N ILE A 545 18.00 -13.52 -10.02
CA ILE A 545 18.84 -13.89 -8.88
C ILE A 545 19.64 -15.16 -9.18
N VAL A 546 20.96 -15.06 -9.14
CA VAL A 546 21.91 -16.17 -9.38
C VAL A 546 22.82 -16.37 -8.17
N GLY A 547 23.68 -17.38 -8.20
CA GLY A 547 24.57 -17.74 -7.08
C GLY A 547 24.18 -19.04 -6.37
N PRO A 548 25.01 -19.51 -5.42
CA PRO A 548 24.89 -20.84 -4.82
C PRO A 548 23.63 -20.97 -3.96
N SER A 549 22.92 -22.10 -4.05
CA SER A 549 21.73 -22.37 -3.23
C SER A 549 22.09 -23.02 -1.90
N LEU A 550 21.50 -22.51 -0.81
CA LEU A 550 21.63 -23.11 0.52
C LEU A 550 20.54 -24.15 0.81
N THR A 551 19.63 -24.37 -0.14
CA THR A 551 18.48 -25.26 0.02
C THR A 551 18.29 -26.14 -1.23
N PRO A 552 18.29 -27.47 -1.08
CA PRO A 552 18.28 -28.41 -2.20
C PRO A 552 16.91 -28.48 -2.93
N ASP A 553 15.86 -27.96 -2.31
CA ASP A 553 14.46 -28.04 -2.76
C ASP A 553 13.83 -26.66 -2.99
N SER A 554 14.65 -25.63 -3.27
CA SER A 554 14.14 -24.29 -3.59
C SER A 554 13.53 -24.25 -4.97
N VAL A 555 12.44 -23.48 -5.10
CA VAL A 555 11.77 -23.28 -6.39
C VAL A 555 11.80 -21.78 -6.69
N SER A 556 12.54 -21.40 -7.73
CA SER A 556 12.53 -20.06 -8.31
C SER A 556 12.63 -20.13 -9.83
N GLY A 557 12.15 -19.09 -10.51
CA GLY A 557 12.26 -19.00 -11.98
C GLY A 557 13.71 -18.96 -12.45
N SER A 558 14.60 -18.32 -11.70
CA SER A 558 16.04 -18.28 -12.04
C SER A 558 16.72 -19.63 -11.90
N LEU A 559 16.40 -20.40 -10.85
CA LEU A 559 16.95 -21.74 -10.65
C LEU A 559 16.50 -22.69 -11.76
N HIS A 560 15.22 -22.61 -12.14
CA HIS A 560 14.68 -23.45 -13.22
C HIS A 560 15.29 -23.12 -14.59
N LEU A 561 15.43 -21.83 -14.92
CA LEU A 561 16.05 -21.37 -16.17
C LEU A 561 17.50 -21.86 -16.29
N LEU A 562 18.29 -21.72 -15.22
CA LEU A 562 19.70 -22.12 -15.22
C LEU A 562 19.87 -23.63 -15.16
N GLU A 563 19.02 -24.35 -14.43
CA GLU A 563 19.02 -25.81 -14.43
C GLU A 563 18.78 -26.37 -15.84
N ALA A 564 17.78 -25.87 -16.58
CA ALA A 564 17.52 -26.29 -17.97
C ALA A 564 18.74 -26.05 -18.87
N MET A 565 19.41 -24.91 -18.68
CA MET A 565 20.64 -24.57 -19.41
C MET A 565 21.78 -25.55 -19.09
N TYR A 566 22.05 -25.83 -17.81
CA TYR A 566 23.14 -26.71 -17.37
C TYR A 566 22.90 -28.18 -17.74
N ARG A 567 21.64 -28.63 -17.73
CA ARG A 567 21.28 -29.98 -18.20
C ARG A 567 21.47 -30.16 -19.70
N GLY A 568 21.48 -29.06 -20.45
CA GLY A 568 21.63 -29.04 -21.90
C GLY A 568 20.31 -29.09 -22.65
N ASP A 569 19.19 -28.78 -21.99
CA ASP A 569 17.86 -28.73 -22.64
C ASP A 569 17.83 -27.65 -23.73
N ASN A 570 18.68 -26.62 -23.59
CA ASN A 570 18.85 -25.55 -24.56
C ASN A 570 20.02 -25.75 -25.53
N ARG A 571 20.59 -26.95 -25.65
CA ARG A 571 21.78 -27.20 -26.52
C ARG A 571 21.60 -26.74 -27.96
N MET A 572 20.39 -26.82 -28.49
CA MET A 572 20.07 -26.45 -29.87
C MET A 572 20.03 -24.93 -30.12
N GLY A 573 20.12 -24.12 -29.05
CA GLY A 573 20.11 -22.66 -29.10
C GLY A 573 19.16 -22.06 -28.06
N VAL A 574 19.32 -20.76 -27.82
CA VAL A 574 18.46 -19.97 -26.91
C VAL A 574 17.83 -18.81 -27.65
N ALA A 575 16.72 -18.30 -27.13
CA ALA A 575 16.18 -17.01 -27.58
C ALA A 575 17.15 -15.88 -27.19
N ASP A 576 17.26 -14.85 -28.04
CA ASP A 576 18.09 -13.67 -27.77
C ASP A 576 17.42 -12.76 -26.73
N LEU A 577 17.36 -13.24 -25.49
CA LEU A 577 16.77 -12.57 -24.34
C LEU A 577 17.86 -12.16 -23.37
N SER A 578 17.71 -10.96 -22.81
CA SER A 578 18.63 -10.40 -21.82
C SER A 578 17.89 -10.00 -20.54
N TYR A 579 18.52 -10.25 -19.39
CA TYR A 579 17.96 -9.97 -18.07
C TYR A 579 18.99 -9.24 -17.19
N PRO A 580 18.59 -8.24 -16.40
CA PRO A 580 19.40 -7.76 -15.28
C PRO A 580 19.69 -8.95 -14.35
N VAL A 581 20.92 -9.08 -13.86
CA VAL A 581 21.34 -10.20 -12.99
C VAL A 581 21.81 -9.67 -11.64
N ALA A 582 21.55 -10.41 -10.57
CA ALA A 582 22.00 -10.10 -9.22
C ALA A 582 22.45 -11.36 -8.48
N ASP A 583 23.54 -11.30 -7.72
CA ASP A 583 23.93 -12.43 -6.88
C ASP A 583 23.05 -12.50 -5.62
N VAL A 584 22.59 -13.69 -5.25
CA VAL A 584 21.74 -13.92 -4.05
C VAL A 584 22.38 -13.38 -2.77
N ARG A 585 23.71 -13.40 -2.67
CA ARG A 585 24.46 -12.87 -1.52
C ARG A 585 24.37 -11.35 -1.47
N GLU A 586 24.42 -10.67 -2.62
CA GLU A 586 24.26 -9.21 -2.73
C GLU A 586 22.82 -8.79 -2.48
N VAL A 587 21.86 -9.57 -2.99
CA VAL A 587 20.43 -9.34 -2.70
C VAL A 587 20.19 -9.48 -1.19
N ALA A 588 20.73 -10.51 -0.53
CA ALA A 588 20.56 -10.67 0.90
C ALA A 588 21.23 -9.55 1.71
N GLU A 589 22.44 -9.15 1.33
CA GLU A 589 23.14 -7.99 1.91
C GLU A 589 22.32 -6.71 1.80
N ALA A 590 21.71 -6.45 0.64
CA ALA A 590 20.83 -5.31 0.42
C ALA A 590 19.59 -5.34 1.31
N HIS A 591 18.99 -6.52 1.52
CA HIS A 591 17.87 -6.64 2.45
C HIS A 591 18.31 -6.29 3.87
N VAL A 592 19.36 -6.93 4.39
CA VAL A 592 19.82 -6.73 5.77
C VAL A 592 20.18 -5.25 6.02
N LYS A 593 20.96 -4.65 5.12
CA LYS A 593 21.30 -3.22 5.23
C LYS A 593 20.08 -2.31 5.14
N ALA A 594 19.13 -2.63 4.25
CA ALA A 594 17.88 -1.88 4.19
C ALA A 594 17.09 -1.96 5.49
N GLY A 595 17.16 -3.06 6.23
CA GLY A 595 16.46 -3.20 7.52
C GLY A 595 17.21 -2.57 8.70
N GLU A 596 18.54 -2.53 8.66
CA GLU A 596 19.38 -1.93 9.72
C GLU A 596 19.43 -0.41 9.64
N ASP A 597 19.56 0.17 8.44
CA ASP A 597 19.65 1.62 8.27
C ASP A 597 18.26 2.24 8.08
N THR A 598 17.74 2.85 9.15
CA THR A 598 16.42 3.49 9.18
C THR A 598 16.31 4.75 8.32
N SER A 599 17.43 5.35 7.89
CA SER A 599 17.45 6.54 7.03
C SER A 599 17.08 6.23 5.58
N LEU A 600 17.28 4.99 5.14
CA LEU A 600 17.01 4.56 3.77
C LEU A 600 15.50 4.54 3.49
N LYS A 601 15.10 5.06 2.32
CA LYS A 601 13.71 5.16 1.86
C LYS A 601 13.60 4.88 0.37
N GLY A 602 12.43 4.39 -0.05
CA GLY A 602 12.09 4.20 -1.46
C GLY A 602 12.51 2.83 -2.01
N ARG A 603 12.74 2.81 -3.32
CA ARG A 603 13.05 1.62 -4.10
C ARG A 603 14.55 1.54 -4.39
N PHE A 604 15.09 0.33 -4.49
CA PHE A 604 16.49 0.05 -4.82
C PHE A 604 16.57 -1.08 -5.84
N ILE A 605 17.13 -0.80 -7.02
CA ILE A 605 17.50 -1.86 -7.95
C ILE A 605 18.78 -2.52 -7.45
N VAL A 606 18.72 -3.84 -7.30
CA VAL A 606 19.88 -4.66 -6.98
C VAL A 606 20.19 -5.54 -8.17
N SER A 607 21.16 -5.11 -8.97
CA SER A 607 21.61 -5.78 -10.18
C SER A 607 22.95 -5.21 -10.64
N GLY A 608 23.65 -5.91 -11.54
CA GLY A 608 24.73 -5.33 -12.33
C GLY A 608 24.27 -4.14 -13.17
N ASP A 609 25.22 -3.48 -13.85
CA ASP A 609 25.02 -2.24 -14.61
C ASP A 609 24.34 -2.43 -15.98
N ARG A 610 24.01 -3.67 -16.34
CA ARG A 610 23.36 -4.02 -17.61
C ARG A 610 22.62 -5.35 -17.56
N ALA A 611 21.74 -5.54 -18.54
CA ALA A 611 21.17 -6.84 -18.83
C ALA A 611 22.22 -7.79 -19.47
N ILE A 612 22.17 -9.06 -19.10
CA ILE A 612 23.03 -10.15 -19.56
C ILE A 612 22.20 -11.08 -20.43
N SER A 613 22.68 -11.41 -21.64
CA SER A 613 22.00 -12.33 -22.55
C SER A 613 22.11 -13.80 -22.09
N LEU A 614 21.14 -14.63 -22.42
CA LEU A 614 21.19 -16.08 -22.14
C LEU A 614 22.46 -16.75 -22.70
N LEU A 615 22.97 -16.27 -23.83
CA LEU A 615 24.18 -16.79 -24.45
C LEU A 615 25.44 -16.39 -23.65
N GLU A 616 25.50 -15.17 -23.13
CA GLU A 616 26.57 -14.76 -22.20
C GLU A 616 26.54 -15.59 -20.90
N MET A 617 25.34 -15.85 -20.34
CA MET A 617 25.20 -16.71 -19.15
C MET A 617 25.80 -18.10 -19.39
N ALA A 618 25.51 -18.71 -20.55
CA ALA A 618 26.12 -19.98 -20.96
C ALA A 618 27.64 -19.85 -21.14
N GLY A 619 28.10 -18.72 -21.67
CA GLY A 619 29.53 -18.39 -21.82
C GLY A 619 30.29 -18.39 -20.48
N PHE A 620 29.74 -17.78 -19.43
CA PHE A 620 30.36 -17.71 -18.10
C PHE A 620 30.57 -19.08 -17.44
N VAL A 621 29.70 -20.04 -17.73
CA VAL A 621 29.76 -21.39 -17.13
C VAL A 621 30.53 -22.39 -18.00
N ARG A 622 30.63 -22.15 -19.31
CA ARG A 622 31.28 -23.06 -20.27
C ARG A 622 32.68 -23.53 -19.86
N PRO A 623 33.58 -22.69 -19.30
CA PRO A 623 34.94 -23.13 -18.92
C PRO A 623 34.95 -24.19 -17.82
N ILE A 624 33.94 -24.21 -16.94
CA ILE A 624 33.88 -25.11 -15.79
C ILE A 624 32.84 -26.23 -15.94
N HIS A 625 32.02 -26.16 -16.99
CA HIS A 625 30.97 -27.15 -17.23
C HIS A 625 31.56 -28.52 -17.58
N LYS A 626 31.09 -29.59 -16.93
CA LYS A 626 31.55 -30.97 -17.21
C LYS A 626 31.33 -31.44 -18.66
N ASN A 627 30.30 -30.90 -19.31
CA ASN A 627 30.01 -31.14 -20.72
C ASN A 627 29.80 -29.79 -21.44
N PRO A 628 30.85 -29.05 -21.82
CA PRO A 628 30.71 -27.70 -22.39
C PRO A 628 29.86 -27.65 -23.67
N LYS A 629 29.73 -28.77 -24.38
CA LYS A 629 28.92 -28.92 -25.60
C LYS A 629 27.42 -29.03 -25.31
N ALA A 630 27.01 -29.21 -24.05
CA ALA A 630 25.61 -29.19 -23.64
C ALA A 630 25.05 -27.75 -23.62
N LEU A 631 25.90 -26.75 -23.39
CA LEU A 631 25.50 -25.36 -23.29
C LEU A 631 25.28 -24.72 -24.68
N PRO A 632 24.24 -23.89 -24.87
CA PRO A 632 23.93 -23.24 -26.14
C PRO A 632 25.10 -22.39 -26.66
N CYS A 633 25.40 -22.44 -27.95
CA CYS A 633 26.47 -21.65 -28.58
C CYS A 633 25.96 -20.55 -29.53
N TRP A 634 24.65 -20.50 -29.78
CA TRP A 634 24.05 -19.55 -30.72
C TRP A 634 22.62 -19.19 -30.30
N ASN A 635 22.20 -18.01 -30.73
CA ASN A 635 20.81 -17.59 -30.65
C ASN A 635 19.99 -18.29 -31.75
N LEU A 636 18.77 -18.69 -31.43
CA LEU A 636 17.81 -19.18 -32.42
C LEU A 636 17.36 -18.02 -33.32
N PRO A 637 17.19 -18.25 -34.64
CA PRO A 637 16.59 -17.25 -35.52
C PRO A 637 15.22 -16.79 -34.98
N THR A 638 14.96 -15.49 -35.00
CA THR A 638 13.72 -14.89 -34.45
C THR A 638 12.45 -15.55 -34.98
N LEU A 639 12.44 -15.98 -36.25
CA LEU A 639 11.32 -16.68 -36.87
C LEU A 639 11.03 -18.03 -36.18
N MET A 640 12.06 -18.78 -35.79
CA MET A 640 11.90 -20.04 -35.06
C MET A 640 11.33 -19.77 -33.66
N VAL A 641 11.76 -18.70 -32.99
CA VAL A 641 11.22 -18.30 -31.68
C VAL A 641 9.75 -17.89 -31.80
N TYR A 642 9.38 -17.14 -32.84
CA TYR A 642 7.97 -16.80 -33.11
C TYR A 642 7.11 -18.02 -33.43
N ALA A 643 7.64 -18.99 -34.17
CA ALA A 643 6.92 -20.22 -34.49
C ALA A 643 6.73 -21.12 -33.25
N ALA A 644 7.73 -21.20 -32.38
CA ALA A 644 7.67 -21.97 -31.14
C ALA A 644 6.80 -21.30 -30.05
N GLY A 645 6.73 -19.96 -30.05
CA GLY A 645 6.09 -19.15 -29.01
C GLY A 645 4.72 -19.67 -28.52
N PRO A 646 3.73 -19.89 -29.40
CA PRO A 646 2.41 -20.39 -29.00
C PRO A 646 2.42 -21.74 -28.28
N PHE A 647 3.37 -22.62 -28.60
CA PHE A 647 3.50 -23.95 -27.98
C PHE A 647 4.19 -23.91 -26.61
N ILE A 648 4.91 -22.84 -26.31
CA ILE A 648 5.62 -22.64 -25.03
C ILE A 648 5.01 -21.50 -24.19
N GLY A 649 3.79 -21.06 -24.53
CA GLY A 649 3.04 -20.05 -23.76
C GLY A 649 3.54 -18.61 -23.93
N VAL A 650 4.30 -18.31 -25.01
CA VAL A 650 4.86 -16.98 -25.27
C VAL A 650 4.17 -16.33 -26.47
N SER A 651 3.62 -15.13 -26.27
CA SER A 651 2.90 -14.41 -27.34
C SER A 651 3.87 -13.74 -28.33
N LYS A 652 3.46 -13.60 -29.59
CA LYS A 652 4.25 -12.88 -30.61
C LYS A 652 4.53 -11.43 -30.19
N LYS A 653 3.55 -10.78 -29.55
CA LYS A 653 3.69 -9.42 -29.01
C LYS A 653 4.82 -9.34 -27.99
N TRP A 654 4.83 -10.25 -27.01
CA TRP A 654 5.88 -10.32 -26.00
C TRP A 654 7.24 -10.60 -26.66
N SER A 655 7.32 -11.58 -27.56
CA SER A 655 8.58 -11.90 -28.25
C SER A 655 9.12 -10.70 -29.03
N SER A 656 8.27 -9.96 -29.75
CA SER A 656 8.71 -8.78 -30.50
C SER A 656 9.19 -7.63 -29.63
N ALA A 657 8.74 -7.55 -28.38
CA ALA A 657 9.10 -6.49 -27.45
C ALA A 657 10.33 -6.84 -26.57
N ASN A 658 10.77 -8.10 -26.57
CA ASN A 658 11.84 -8.57 -25.67
C ASN A 658 13.07 -9.12 -26.40
N LEU A 659 12.90 -9.70 -27.59
CA LEU A 659 14.01 -10.29 -28.33
C LEU A 659 14.99 -9.22 -28.83
N SER A 660 16.29 -9.55 -28.78
CA SER A 660 17.39 -8.71 -29.27
C SER A 660 17.38 -7.28 -28.72
N THR A 661 16.89 -7.14 -27.48
CA THR A 661 16.73 -5.85 -26.81
C THR A 661 17.55 -5.81 -25.50
N PRO A 662 18.89 -5.63 -25.58
CA PRO A 662 19.71 -5.38 -24.41
C PRO A 662 19.51 -3.95 -23.89
N PHE A 663 19.71 -3.73 -22.59
CA PHE A 663 19.55 -2.42 -21.97
C PHE A 663 20.48 -2.24 -20.77
N LYS A 664 20.70 -0.98 -20.38
CA LYS A 664 21.52 -0.61 -19.22
C LYS A 664 20.67 -0.52 -17.95
N VAL A 665 21.32 -0.69 -16.80
CA VAL A 665 20.69 -0.57 -15.49
C VAL A 665 21.52 0.40 -14.65
N ASP A 666 20.88 1.42 -14.07
CA ASP A 666 21.52 2.30 -13.11
C ASP A 666 21.42 1.66 -11.71
N ASN A 667 22.52 1.07 -11.26
CA ASN A 667 22.64 0.52 -9.90
C ASN A 667 23.38 1.48 -8.94
N SER A 668 23.61 2.73 -9.36
CA SER A 668 24.43 3.66 -8.60
C SER A 668 23.80 4.00 -7.24
N LYS A 669 22.47 3.96 -7.12
CA LYS A 669 21.77 4.17 -5.85
C LYS A 669 22.07 3.06 -4.83
N SER A 670 22.00 1.78 -5.23
CA SER A 670 22.32 0.66 -4.33
C SER A 670 23.82 0.60 -3.97
N ILE A 671 24.71 1.10 -4.84
CA ILE A 671 26.12 1.26 -4.48
C ILE A 671 26.30 2.39 -3.45
N ARG A 672 25.73 3.58 -3.70
CA ARG A 672 25.96 4.76 -2.83
C ARG A 672 25.28 4.65 -1.48
N GLU A 673 24.02 4.24 -1.44
CA GLU A 673 23.19 4.29 -0.24
C GLU A 673 23.21 2.96 0.53
N LEU A 674 23.08 1.82 -0.18
CA LEU A 674 23.17 0.50 0.44
C LEU A 674 24.63 -0.01 0.53
N GLY A 675 25.62 0.67 -0.07
CA GLY A 675 27.01 0.20 -0.04
C GLY A 675 27.19 -1.20 -0.62
N ILE A 676 26.39 -1.58 -1.63
CA ILE A 676 26.49 -2.91 -2.26
C ILE A 676 27.74 -2.98 -3.12
N ASN A 677 28.51 -4.03 -2.91
CA ASN A 677 29.66 -4.35 -3.74
C ASN A 677 29.33 -5.51 -4.67
N TYR A 678 29.11 -5.20 -5.95
CA TYR A 678 28.77 -6.18 -6.97
C TYR A 678 30.00 -6.98 -7.38
N ARG A 679 29.89 -8.31 -7.29
CA ARG A 679 30.92 -9.25 -7.75
C ARG A 679 30.96 -9.30 -9.27
N PRO A 680 32.10 -9.75 -9.84
CA PRO A 680 32.15 -10.12 -11.25
C PRO A 680 31.04 -11.14 -11.56
N VAL A 681 30.17 -10.81 -12.52
CA VAL A 681 28.99 -11.60 -12.85
C VAL A 681 29.34 -13.06 -13.20
N GLU A 682 30.47 -13.28 -13.86
CA GLU A 682 30.99 -14.61 -14.19
C GLU A 682 31.18 -15.48 -12.94
N ALA A 683 31.76 -14.92 -11.87
CA ALA A 683 31.99 -15.63 -10.62
C ALA A 683 30.68 -16.07 -9.95
N SER A 684 29.61 -15.27 -10.08
CA SER A 684 28.29 -15.61 -9.56
C SER A 684 27.67 -16.79 -10.31
N PHE A 685 27.81 -16.83 -11.64
CA PHE A 685 27.36 -17.96 -12.47
C PHE A 685 28.18 -19.23 -12.23
N GLN A 686 29.50 -19.10 -12.07
CA GLN A 686 30.37 -20.23 -11.79
C GLN A 686 30.05 -20.86 -10.43
N ALA A 687 29.93 -20.05 -9.37
CA ALA A 687 29.54 -20.52 -8.05
C ALA A 687 28.13 -21.15 -8.02
N HIS A 688 27.20 -20.61 -8.83
CA HIS A 688 25.89 -21.21 -9.00
C HIS A 688 25.98 -22.61 -9.62
N TYR A 689 26.74 -22.76 -10.72
CA TYR A 689 26.93 -24.06 -11.37
C TYR A 689 27.57 -25.10 -10.44
N GLU A 690 28.61 -24.72 -9.70
CA GLU A 690 29.26 -25.61 -8.73
C GLU A 690 28.28 -26.09 -7.65
N SER A 691 27.45 -25.17 -7.12
CA SER A 691 26.39 -25.51 -6.17
C SER A 691 25.38 -26.48 -6.77
N TRP A 692 24.91 -26.21 -7.99
CA TRP A 692 24.00 -27.10 -8.71
C TRP A 692 24.61 -28.49 -8.92
N GLU A 693 25.88 -28.56 -9.32
CA GLU A 693 26.59 -29.81 -9.54
C GLU A 693 26.70 -30.66 -8.26
N GLN A 694 26.95 -30.02 -7.12
CA GLN A 694 26.96 -30.66 -5.80
C GLN A 694 25.57 -31.21 -5.44
N GLU A 695 24.51 -30.45 -5.68
CA GLU A 695 23.14 -30.90 -5.45
C GLU A 695 22.78 -32.13 -6.32
N GLN A 696 23.18 -32.15 -7.59
CA GLN A 696 22.96 -33.30 -8.46
C GLN A 696 23.68 -34.55 -7.96
N LYS A 697 24.93 -34.42 -7.47
CA LYS A 697 25.66 -35.53 -6.83
C LYS A 697 24.93 -36.07 -5.59
N GLN A 698 24.40 -35.17 -4.75
CA GLN A 698 23.65 -35.56 -3.55
C GLN A 698 22.32 -36.24 -3.89
N LYS A 699 21.63 -35.80 -4.96
CA LYS A 699 20.40 -36.45 -5.45
C LYS A 699 20.70 -37.85 -5.99
N GLN A 700 21.77 -38.01 -6.76
CA GLN A 700 22.23 -39.31 -7.27
C GLN A 700 22.66 -40.27 -6.17
N ALA A 701 23.27 -39.79 -5.08
CA ALA A 701 23.67 -40.63 -3.95
C ALA A 701 22.50 -41.11 -3.08
N LYS A 702 21.32 -40.49 -3.20
CA LYS A 702 20.09 -40.83 -2.47
C LYS A 702 19.10 -41.68 -3.28
N ALA A 703 19.22 -41.68 -4.60
CA ALA A 703 18.46 -42.50 -5.54
C ALA A 703 19.13 -43.87 -5.70
#